data_AF-A0A2N1PBX1-F1
#
_entry.id   AF-A0A2N1PBX1-F1
#
_cell.length_a   1.000
_cell.length_b   1.000
_cell.length_c   1.000
_cell.angle_alpha   90.00
_cell.angle_beta   90.00
_cell.angle_gamma   90.00
#
_symmetry.space_group_name_H-M   'P 1'
#
loop_
_entity.id
_entity.type
_entity.pdbx_description
1 polymer ?
#
loop_
_entity_poly.entity_id
_entity_poly.type
_entity_poly.pdbx_seq_one_letter_code
_entity_poly.pdbx_strand_id
1 'polypeptide(L)'
;MPGTQSIEGLASNLDISSIVDTIMSYERYPVTLLEQDKKYKTQQVAAYQAVLAKFIALQSQVSLMKKESSYNKADINISDESVLSATASGRVSSGSYNVSVLSLARNHQVASRGVSDSTTGIFGAGTIKISVGQGGTTTINVDSENNSLISIKNAINGARAGVSASIINDGTSSNPYRLLITASKTGAANTIKLDIDLTGGEMLDFENSSFDNPEMIKLSSGTTTGISLGSTASYSGSQNKLYTFTVGGNGTQTIGSDIIALNWSDGTNSGTILVTQADSEVELTGAGADGLKLSFSSGQLTAGDSFQVAGFAPLLQNASDARLAVGGDGTNGGSPIIVNSATNHFEEIIPGVSLDVKKTTEPGESIIINTSIDTEAIRTMVNDFVTKYNAVMSFVDDQFSYNTDTKESGVLFADYSLQVMQSTLRSSATRVITELGNGINSLSAIGIRTGADGQLKMVNSAKLVDAIRNDFDSFANLFVNSASSSSQYVEFVSASDNSIPGKDYEVRITKAASKGYFQGTLINDPAVSPITIDSSNNTLKLKVDGLVSEDLVLTEGTYTSGGALAREIQSKIDNDPKLNNQDVVVEWVPLSGSGYLKITGATYGSKSQVRMETTSSTNAYNVLGLAGGVVHAGSDVEGTINGESATGKGQFLTGDEDNATTDGIKLKIMISENQLLNGALTETISISRGLGSRLTSTLDNITKTIDGSIARRTSSLNKQIEGISNQIADYEERLATRREDLYNQFLQMESLLSQYQSEGSYLESQLTSINQNWSQILKKS
;
A
#
# COMPACT_ATOMS: atom_id res chain seq x y z
N MET A 1 22.21 -52.24 -30.37
CA MET A 1 22.38 -53.20 -31.48
C MET A 1 23.86 -53.47 -31.66
N PRO A 2 24.38 -54.64 -31.25
CA PRO A 2 25.63 -55.16 -31.79
C PRO A 2 25.35 -55.90 -33.11
N GLY A 3 25.96 -55.42 -34.20
CA GLY A 3 26.26 -56.18 -35.42
C GLY A 3 25.12 -56.89 -36.17
N THR A 4 24.29 -56.15 -36.91
CA THR A 4 23.57 -56.72 -38.05
C THR A 4 24.58 -56.96 -39.18
N GLN A 5 25.21 -58.14 -39.20
CA GLN A 5 25.90 -58.59 -40.39
C GLN A 5 24.85 -58.79 -41.48
N SER A 6 25.04 -58.12 -42.62
CA SER A 6 24.29 -58.38 -43.85
C SER A 6 24.43 -59.86 -44.18
N ILE A 7 23.36 -60.62 -43.99
CA ILE A 7 23.29 -62.00 -44.47
C ILE A 7 22.97 -61.90 -45.96
N GLU A 8 23.99 -61.61 -46.76
CA GLU A 8 23.91 -61.77 -48.21
C GLU A 8 23.67 -63.26 -48.49
N GLY A 9 22.68 -63.58 -49.35
CA GLY A 9 22.36 -64.96 -49.71
C GLY A 9 23.55 -65.63 -50.40
N LEU A 10 24.39 -66.32 -49.62
CA LEU A 10 25.65 -66.91 -50.07
C LEU A 10 25.43 -68.02 -51.12
N ALA A 11 24.25 -68.65 -51.17
CA ALA A 11 23.92 -69.70 -52.14
C ALA A 11 23.04 -69.20 -53.30
N SER A 12 22.12 -68.26 -53.06
CA SER A 12 21.16 -67.79 -54.08
C SER A 12 21.49 -66.47 -54.77
N ASN A 13 22.44 -65.69 -54.23
CA ASN A 13 22.74 -64.32 -54.65
C ASN A 13 21.55 -63.34 -54.52
N LEU A 14 20.57 -63.64 -53.65
CA LEU A 14 19.42 -62.77 -53.36
C LEU A 14 19.72 -61.77 -52.24
N ASP A 15 19.28 -60.52 -52.42
CA ASP A 15 19.29 -59.50 -51.37
C ASP A 15 18.10 -59.70 -50.42
N ILE A 16 18.29 -60.63 -49.48
CA ILE A 16 17.29 -61.00 -48.47
C ILE A 16 16.89 -59.79 -47.61
N SER A 17 17.83 -58.88 -47.32
CA SER A 17 17.56 -57.71 -46.47
C SER A 17 16.59 -56.75 -47.15
N SER A 18 16.80 -56.44 -48.44
CA SER A 18 15.90 -55.60 -49.21
C SER A 18 14.49 -56.19 -49.38
N ILE A 19 14.39 -57.51 -49.56
CA ILE A 19 13.09 -58.21 -49.66
C ILE A 19 12.34 -58.15 -48.33
N VAL A 20 13.00 -58.48 -47.22
CA VAL A 20 12.40 -58.42 -45.89
C VAL A 20 11.98 -56.99 -45.57
N ASP A 21 12.81 -55.98 -45.83
CA ASP A 21 12.48 -54.58 -45.60
C ASP A 21 11.27 -54.11 -46.42
N THR A 22 11.18 -54.55 -47.68
CA THR A 22 10.00 -54.26 -48.53
C THR A 22 8.74 -54.85 -47.94
N ILE A 23 8.75 -56.13 -47.53
CA ILE A 23 7.59 -56.80 -46.90
C ILE A 23 7.21 -56.07 -45.60
N MET A 24 8.19 -55.78 -44.75
CA MET A 24 7.99 -55.07 -43.49
C MET A 24 7.42 -53.66 -43.69
N SER A 25 7.81 -52.96 -44.76
CA SER A 25 7.28 -51.63 -45.06
C SER A 25 5.79 -51.62 -45.38
N TYR A 26 5.29 -52.64 -46.08
CA TYR A 26 3.85 -52.81 -46.35
C TYR A 26 3.10 -53.26 -45.10
N GLU A 27 3.67 -54.20 -44.33
CA GLU A 27 3.06 -54.67 -43.08
C GLU A 27 3.01 -53.56 -42.00
N ARG A 28 3.87 -52.53 -42.07
CA ARG A 28 3.83 -51.35 -41.19
C ARG A 28 2.74 -50.33 -41.54
N TYR A 29 2.01 -50.47 -42.65
CA TYR A 29 0.99 -49.50 -43.06
C TYR A 29 -0.07 -49.16 -41.98
N PRO A 30 -0.61 -50.12 -41.18
CA PRO A 30 -1.51 -49.82 -40.08
C PRO A 30 -0.89 -48.92 -39.00
N VAL A 31 0.41 -49.10 -38.69
CA VAL A 31 1.13 -48.24 -37.75
C VAL A 31 1.19 -46.81 -38.27
N THR A 32 1.46 -46.62 -39.56
CA THR A 32 1.48 -45.29 -40.19
C THR A 32 0.13 -44.57 -40.04
N LEU A 33 -1.00 -45.29 -40.17
CA LEU A 33 -2.34 -44.71 -39.96
C LEU A 33 -2.57 -44.32 -38.50
N LEU A 34 -2.14 -45.15 -37.54
CA LEU A 34 -2.21 -44.86 -36.11
C LEU A 34 -1.31 -43.67 -35.73
N GLU A 35 -0.12 -43.57 -36.31
CA GLU A 35 0.79 -42.42 -36.14
C GLU A 35 0.15 -41.12 -36.65
N GLN A 36 -0.57 -41.18 -37.78
CA GLN A 36 -1.32 -40.04 -38.32
C GLN A 36 -2.47 -39.63 -37.39
N ASP A 37 -3.28 -40.58 -36.89
CA ASP A 37 -4.38 -40.28 -35.96
C ASP A 37 -3.85 -39.72 -34.62
N LYS A 38 -2.77 -40.31 -34.09
CA LYS A 38 -2.06 -39.79 -32.90
C LYS A 38 -1.61 -38.35 -33.11
N LYS A 39 -0.99 -38.05 -34.26
CA LYS A 39 -0.55 -36.70 -34.60
C LYS A 39 -1.73 -35.73 -34.66
N TYR A 40 -2.83 -36.13 -35.32
CA TYR A 40 -4.03 -35.31 -35.43
C TYR A 40 -4.64 -34.99 -34.05
N LYS A 41 -4.82 -35.99 -33.18
CA LYS A 41 -5.31 -35.77 -31.80
C LYS A 41 -4.36 -34.91 -30.97
N THR A 42 -3.05 -35.06 -31.15
CA THR A 42 -2.05 -34.20 -30.49
C THR A 42 -2.19 -32.74 -30.90
N GLN A 43 -2.44 -32.49 -32.19
CA GLN A 43 -2.75 -31.14 -32.68
C GLN A 43 -4.07 -30.60 -32.12
N GLN A 44 -5.09 -31.45 -31.96
CA GLN A 44 -6.35 -31.05 -31.30
C GLN A 44 -6.12 -30.63 -29.83
N VAL A 45 -5.29 -31.38 -29.08
CA VAL A 45 -4.91 -31.00 -27.71
C VAL A 45 -4.22 -29.64 -27.68
N ALA A 46 -3.27 -29.39 -28.57
CA ALA A 46 -2.59 -28.10 -28.67
C ALA A 46 -3.58 -26.96 -29.01
N ALA A 47 -4.54 -27.19 -29.92
CA ALA A 47 -5.57 -26.23 -30.24
C ALA A 47 -6.48 -25.93 -29.04
N TYR A 48 -6.88 -26.94 -28.26
CA TYR A 48 -7.63 -26.74 -27.02
C TYR A 48 -6.86 -25.93 -25.97
N GLN A 49 -5.54 -26.12 -25.86
CA GLN A 49 -4.70 -25.32 -24.98
C GLN A 49 -4.62 -23.86 -25.45
N ALA A 50 -4.57 -23.62 -26.77
CA ALA A 50 -4.63 -22.28 -27.33
C ALA A 50 -5.99 -21.60 -27.06
N VAL A 51 -7.11 -22.34 -27.21
CA VAL A 51 -8.45 -21.87 -26.84
C VAL A 51 -8.49 -21.52 -25.35
N LEU A 52 -8.01 -22.42 -24.48
CA LEU A 52 -7.97 -22.23 -23.03
C LEU A 52 -7.25 -20.93 -22.65
N ALA A 53 -6.11 -20.64 -23.28
CA ALA A 53 -5.37 -19.40 -23.04
C ALA A 53 -6.20 -18.14 -23.37
N LYS A 54 -7.04 -18.16 -24.42
CA LYS A 54 -7.95 -17.05 -24.74
C LYS A 54 -9.05 -16.89 -23.70
N PHE A 55 -9.66 -18.00 -23.26
CA PHE A 55 -10.68 -17.97 -22.20
C PHE A 55 -10.11 -17.49 -20.86
N ILE A 56 -8.90 -17.91 -20.47
CA ILE A 56 -8.23 -17.44 -19.25
C ILE A 56 -7.92 -15.94 -19.33
N ALA A 57 -7.47 -15.45 -20.49
CA ALA A 57 -7.23 -14.01 -20.68
C ALA A 57 -8.51 -13.18 -20.51
N LEU A 58 -9.65 -13.67 -21.02
CA LEU A 58 -10.96 -13.06 -20.80
C LEU A 58 -11.40 -13.16 -19.32
N GLN A 59 -11.20 -14.32 -18.69
CA GLN A 59 -11.54 -14.56 -17.28
C GLN A 59 -10.81 -13.60 -16.35
N SER A 60 -9.53 -13.30 -16.63
CA SER A 60 -8.77 -12.30 -15.88
C SER A 60 -9.40 -10.90 -15.99
N GLN A 61 -9.73 -10.47 -17.21
CA GLN A 61 -10.37 -9.16 -17.44
C GLN A 61 -11.74 -9.05 -16.76
N VAL A 62 -12.57 -10.08 -16.89
CA VAL A 62 -13.89 -10.15 -16.26
C VAL A 62 -13.79 -10.14 -14.73
N SER A 63 -12.78 -10.83 -14.17
CA SER A 63 -12.55 -10.86 -12.72
C SER A 63 -12.12 -9.50 -12.16
N LEU A 64 -11.42 -8.68 -12.96
CA LEU A 64 -11.17 -7.27 -12.63
C LEU A 64 -12.48 -6.47 -12.60
N MET A 65 -13.31 -6.61 -13.65
CA MET A 65 -14.60 -5.90 -13.76
C MET A 65 -15.64 -6.32 -12.72
N LYS A 66 -15.52 -7.51 -12.10
CA LYS A 66 -16.40 -7.94 -11.02
C LYS A 66 -16.22 -7.11 -9.74
N LYS A 67 -15.09 -6.40 -9.58
CA LYS A 67 -14.74 -5.68 -8.35
C LYS A 67 -15.16 -4.22 -8.45
N GLU A 68 -15.89 -3.73 -7.44
CA GLU A 68 -16.30 -2.32 -7.35
C GLU A 68 -15.10 -1.36 -7.35
N SER A 69 -14.03 -1.71 -6.63
CA SER A 69 -12.79 -0.92 -6.56
C SER A 69 -12.12 -0.69 -7.93
N SER A 70 -12.41 -1.54 -8.93
CA SER A 70 -11.87 -1.35 -10.28
C SER A 70 -12.43 -0.09 -10.95
N TYR A 71 -13.60 0.40 -10.52
CA TYR A 71 -14.28 1.57 -11.04
C TYR A 71 -13.96 2.86 -10.27
N ASN A 72 -13.31 2.76 -9.10
CA ASN A 72 -12.85 3.90 -8.31
C ASN A 72 -11.57 4.51 -8.93
N LYS A 73 -11.70 5.03 -10.16
CA LYS A 73 -10.62 5.68 -10.91
C LYS A 73 -10.82 7.19 -10.83
N ALA A 74 -9.85 7.87 -10.22
CA ALA A 74 -9.84 9.31 -10.06
C ALA A 74 -8.80 9.93 -11.01
N ASP A 75 -9.20 11.00 -11.67
CA ASP A 75 -8.31 11.89 -12.41
C ASP A 75 -8.19 13.19 -11.61
N ILE A 76 -6.99 13.44 -11.06
CA ILE A 76 -6.68 14.62 -10.27
C ILE A 76 -5.61 15.42 -11.02
N ASN A 77 -5.95 16.63 -11.43
CA ASN A 77 -5.05 17.55 -12.12
C ASN A 77 -4.76 18.75 -11.21
N ILE A 78 -3.48 19.01 -10.95
CA ILE A 78 -3.01 20.07 -10.06
C ILE A 78 -2.26 21.10 -10.90
N SER A 79 -2.55 22.38 -10.71
CA SER A 79 -1.91 23.45 -11.49
C SER A 79 -0.41 23.62 -11.22
N ASP A 80 0.07 23.24 -10.03
CA ASP A 80 1.50 23.22 -9.66
C ASP A 80 1.83 22.11 -8.65
N GLU A 81 2.40 21.01 -9.15
CA GLU A 81 2.80 19.86 -8.31
C GLU A 81 4.09 20.09 -7.49
N SER A 82 4.80 21.18 -7.74
CA SER A 82 6.00 21.56 -6.98
C SER A 82 5.65 22.15 -5.61
N VAL A 83 4.43 22.67 -5.46
CA VAL A 83 3.87 23.23 -4.22
C VAL A 83 3.15 22.17 -3.40
N LEU A 84 2.31 21.36 -4.02
CA LEU A 84 1.57 20.27 -3.36
C LEU A 84 1.33 19.10 -4.31
N SER A 85 1.08 17.91 -3.78
CA SER A 85 0.58 16.77 -4.54
C SER A 85 -0.73 16.26 -3.93
N ALA A 86 -1.51 15.53 -4.71
CA ALA A 86 -2.78 14.97 -4.28
C ALA A 86 -2.85 13.48 -4.62
N THR A 87 -3.49 12.72 -3.76
CA THR A 87 -3.76 11.29 -3.95
C THR A 87 -5.21 11.00 -3.66
N ALA A 88 -5.85 10.17 -4.49
CA ALA A 88 -7.21 9.71 -4.25
C ALA A 88 -7.21 8.48 -3.33
N SER A 89 -8.04 8.49 -2.27
CA SER A 89 -8.31 7.31 -1.44
C SER A 89 -9.41 6.41 -2.02
N GLY A 90 -10.19 6.91 -2.99
CA GLY A 90 -11.27 6.18 -3.61
C GLY A 90 -11.94 6.93 -4.76
N ARG A 91 -13.27 6.82 -4.85
CA ARG A 91 -14.06 7.57 -5.83
C ARG A 91 -14.05 9.06 -5.48
N VAL A 92 -13.79 9.90 -6.48
CA VAL A 92 -13.85 11.36 -6.35
C VAL A 92 -15.03 11.91 -7.14
N SER A 93 -15.64 12.97 -6.62
CA SER A 93 -16.63 13.75 -7.37
C SER A 93 -15.94 14.72 -8.32
N SER A 94 -16.62 15.11 -9.39
CA SER A 94 -16.11 16.16 -10.28
C SER A 94 -16.17 17.52 -9.60
N GLY A 95 -15.05 18.24 -9.53
CA GLY A 95 -14.97 19.54 -8.87
C GLY A 95 -13.65 20.27 -9.12
N SER A 96 -13.65 21.59 -8.93
CA SER A 96 -12.48 22.46 -9.04
C SER A 96 -12.31 23.24 -7.73
N TYR A 97 -11.14 23.15 -7.12
CA TYR A 97 -10.84 23.70 -5.80
C TYR A 97 -9.61 24.60 -5.87
N ASN A 98 -9.73 25.82 -5.36
CA ASN A 98 -8.58 26.71 -5.15
C ASN A 98 -7.99 26.41 -3.78
N VAL A 99 -6.68 26.17 -3.74
CA VAL A 99 -5.95 25.83 -2.52
C VAL A 99 -4.69 26.69 -2.42
N SER A 100 -4.48 27.33 -1.27
CA SER A 100 -3.25 28.08 -0.97
C SER A 100 -2.58 27.50 0.28
N VAL A 101 -1.27 27.28 0.20
CA VAL A 101 -0.47 26.76 1.32
C VAL A 101 0.10 27.93 2.10
N LEU A 102 -0.44 28.16 3.30
CA LEU A 102 -0.10 29.31 4.13
C LEU A 102 1.16 29.08 4.97
N SER A 103 1.33 27.87 5.49
CA SER A 103 2.51 27.49 6.27
C SER A 103 2.73 25.99 6.19
N LEU A 104 3.98 25.57 6.46
CA LEU A 104 4.35 24.17 6.57
C LEU A 104 4.44 23.75 8.04
N ALA A 105 4.18 22.48 8.29
CA ALA A 105 4.44 21.86 9.56
C ALA A 105 5.96 21.72 9.74
N ARG A 106 6.47 22.26 10.84
CA ARG A 106 7.90 22.22 11.22
C ARG A 106 8.04 21.67 12.63
N ASN A 107 9.16 20.99 12.88
CA ASN A 107 9.52 20.46 14.18
C ASN A 107 10.36 21.48 14.98
N HIS A 108 10.28 21.43 16.31
CA HIS A 108 11.09 22.29 17.18
C HIS A 108 12.56 21.87 17.11
N GLN A 109 13.48 22.83 16.96
CA GLN A 109 14.92 22.60 17.03
C GLN A 109 15.60 23.61 17.95
N VAL A 110 16.39 23.09 18.88
CA VAL A 110 17.22 23.88 19.80
C VAL A 110 18.64 23.33 19.82
N ALA A 111 19.64 24.19 19.99
CA ALA A 111 21.03 23.81 20.08
C ALA A 111 21.68 24.38 21.34
N SER A 112 22.61 23.62 21.93
CA SER A 112 23.36 24.07 23.07
C SER A 112 24.34 25.17 22.69
N ARG A 113 24.84 25.90 23.69
CA ARG A 113 26.08 26.65 23.56
C ARG A 113 27.23 25.71 23.20
N GLY A 114 28.24 26.27 22.54
CA GLY A 114 29.39 25.54 22.05
C GLY A 114 30.31 25.10 23.19
N VAL A 115 30.95 23.95 23.00
CA VAL A 115 32.04 23.45 23.85
C VAL A 115 33.27 23.11 23.02
N SER A 116 34.43 23.13 23.67
CA SER A 116 35.73 22.97 23.03
C SER A 116 36.01 21.55 22.53
N ASP A 117 35.49 20.53 23.21
CA ASP A 117 35.69 19.12 22.85
C ASP A 117 34.39 18.31 23.01
N SER A 118 34.15 17.37 22.10
CA SER A 118 32.93 16.55 22.09
C SER A 118 33.08 15.19 22.78
N THR A 119 34.32 14.76 23.08
CA THR A 119 34.66 13.43 23.58
C THR A 119 35.03 13.41 25.07
N THR A 120 35.50 14.54 25.58
CA THR A 120 35.97 14.70 26.94
C THR A 120 34.79 14.89 27.87
N GLY A 121 34.81 14.20 29.01
CA GLY A 121 33.81 14.34 30.07
C GLY A 121 33.98 15.66 30.82
N ILE A 122 33.29 16.70 30.37
CA ILE A 122 33.39 18.08 30.92
C ILE A 122 32.15 18.50 31.72
N PHE A 123 31.01 17.86 31.48
CA PHE A 123 29.75 18.25 32.11
C PHE A 123 29.64 17.74 33.55
N GLY A 124 28.87 18.45 34.37
CA GLY A 124 28.54 18.03 35.73
C GLY A 124 27.67 16.76 35.77
N ALA A 125 27.56 16.17 36.97
CA ALA A 125 26.66 15.05 37.23
C ALA A 125 25.28 15.54 37.67
N GLY A 126 24.22 14.79 37.34
CA GLY A 126 22.85 15.13 37.67
C GLY A 126 21.85 14.60 36.65
N THR A 127 20.83 15.40 36.31
CA THR A 127 19.75 14.97 35.42
C THR A 127 19.46 15.93 34.28
N ILE A 128 19.16 15.38 33.11
CA ILE A 128 18.59 16.10 31.98
C ILE A 128 17.18 15.56 31.77
N LYS A 129 16.16 16.41 31.96
CA LYS A 129 14.76 16.06 31.72
C LYS A 129 14.31 16.65 30.39
N ILE A 130 13.71 15.81 29.57
CA ILE A 130 13.20 16.18 28.24
C ILE A 130 11.71 15.89 28.20
N SER A 131 10.93 16.86 27.74
CA SER A 131 9.53 16.65 27.36
C SER A 131 9.26 17.32 26.00
N VAL A 132 8.35 16.75 25.22
CA VAL A 132 7.93 17.31 23.93
C VAL A 132 6.42 17.51 23.97
N GLY A 133 5.99 18.78 23.88
CA GLY A 133 4.58 19.15 23.95
C GLY A 133 3.92 18.77 25.26
N GLN A 134 2.84 17.98 25.17
CA GLN A 134 2.11 17.41 26.30
C GLN A 134 2.54 15.97 26.62
N GLY A 135 3.62 15.48 25.99
CA GLY A 135 4.17 14.15 26.28
C GLY A 135 4.79 14.05 27.67
N GLY A 136 4.92 12.83 28.19
CA GLY A 136 5.56 12.56 29.48
C GLY A 136 7.03 13.02 29.51
N THR A 137 7.52 13.34 30.71
CA THR A 137 8.91 13.74 30.93
C THR A 137 9.84 12.53 31.01
N THR A 138 10.85 12.49 30.16
CA THR A 138 11.92 11.49 30.21
C THR A 138 13.13 12.06 30.93
N THR A 139 13.63 11.33 31.93
CA THR A 139 14.82 11.72 32.69
C THR A 139 16.04 10.94 32.23
N ILE A 140 17.14 11.63 31.98
CA ILE A 140 18.44 11.08 31.61
C ILE A 140 19.42 11.41 32.73
N ASN A 141 20.05 10.39 33.29
CA ASN A 141 21.04 10.56 34.35
C ASN A 141 22.43 10.73 33.74
N VAL A 142 23.13 11.76 34.19
CA VAL A 142 24.51 12.07 33.78
C VAL A 142 25.44 11.89 34.98
N ASP A 143 26.53 11.16 34.80
CA ASP A 143 27.56 10.89 35.79
C ASP A 143 28.95 10.89 35.14
N SER A 144 29.99 10.56 35.91
CA SER A 144 31.38 10.56 35.43
C SER A 144 31.67 9.58 34.28
N GLU A 145 30.81 8.60 34.02
CA GLU A 145 30.99 7.63 32.94
C GLU A 145 30.35 8.10 31.63
N ASN A 146 29.42 9.07 31.67
CA ASN A 146 28.65 9.50 30.51
C ASN A 146 28.47 11.03 30.37
N ASN A 147 29.36 11.83 30.96
CA ASN A 147 29.34 13.29 30.95
C ASN A 147 30.13 13.99 29.80
N SER A 148 30.36 13.31 28.68
CA SER A 148 30.83 13.95 27.43
C SER A 148 29.67 14.32 26.51
N LEU A 149 29.88 15.23 25.56
CA LEU A 149 28.84 15.62 24.59
C LEU A 149 28.35 14.42 23.76
N ILE A 150 29.28 13.54 23.35
CA ILE A 150 28.96 12.31 22.62
C ILE A 150 28.13 11.35 23.46
N SER A 151 28.49 11.13 24.72
CA SER A 151 27.76 10.21 25.60
C SER A 151 26.38 10.75 25.96
N ILE A 152 26.24 12.06 26.19
CA ILE A 152 24.94 12.72 26.41
C ILE A 152 24.06 12.59 25.16
N LYS A 153 24.58 12.89 23.96
CA LYS A 153 23.87 12.69 22.69
C LYS A 153 23.38 11.25 22.54
N ASN A 154 24.25 10.27 22.82
CA ASN A 154 23.90 8.85 22.75
C ASN A 154 22.82 8.49 23.79
N ALA A 155 22.91 9.03 25.01
CA ALA A 155 21.93 8.80 26.07
C ALA A 155 20.54 9.38 25.70
N ILE A 156 20.49 10.59 25.14
CA ILE A 156 19.24 11.19 24.63
C ILE A 156 18.61 10.32 23.54
N ASN A 157 19.40 9.91 22.55
CA ASN A 157 18.91 9.07 21.46
C ASN A 157 18.48 7.68 21.95
N GLY A 158 19.19 7.11 22.94
CA GLY A 158 18.85 5.83 23.58
C GLY A 158 17.57 5.89 24.41
N ALA A 159 17.28 7.03 25.04
CA ALA A 159 16.11 7.24 25.89
C ALA A 159 14.79 7.36 25.10
N ARG A 160 14.84 7.58 23.78
CA ARG A 160 13.67 7.69 22.89
C ARG A 160 12.63 8.72 23.38
N ALA A 161 13.10 9.85 23.91
CA ALA A 161 12.27 10.90 24.51
C ALA A 161 11.47 11.77 23.52
N GLY A 162 11.13 11.25 22.33
CA GLY A 162 10.44 12.02 21.27
C GLY A 162 11.32 13.07 20.57
N VAL A 163 12.65 12.98 20.74
CA VAL A 163 13.65 13.86 20.11
C VAL A 163 14.78 13.03 19.48
N SER A 164 15.52 13.65 18.57
CA SER A 164 16.81 13.18 18.06
C SER A 164 17.89 14.20 18.41
N ALA A 165 19.02 13.72 18.89
CA ALA A 165 20.19 14.51 19.24
C ALA A 165 21.35 14.27 18.26
N SER A 166 21.99 15.35 17.81
CA SER A 166 23.18 15.32 16.96
C SER A 166 24.21 16.35 17.44
N ILE A 167 25.46 16.17 17.06
CA ILE A 167 26.52 17.15 17.34
C ILE A 167 26.82 17.89 16.05
N ILE A 168 26.77 19.21 16.12
CA ILE A 168 27.17 20.11 15.04
C ILE A 168 28.53 20.70 15.40
N ASN A 169 29.46 20.67 14.45
CA ASN A 169 30.66 21.48 14.50
C ASN A 169 30.38 22.76 13.69
N ASP A 170 30.28 23.90 14.37
CA ASP A 170 29.98 25.19 13.74
C ASP A 170 31.23 25.89 13.15
N GLY A 171 32.42 25.34 13.39
CA GLY A 171 33.69 25.86 12.89
C GLY A 171 34.32 26.98 13.72
N THR A 172 33.74 27.35 14.87
CA THR A 172 34.34 28.33 15.78
C THR A 172 35.62 27.77 16.41
N SER A 173 36.57 28.65 16.73
CA SER A 173 37.92 28.26 17.14
C SER A 173 38.01 27.77 18.58
N SER A 174 37.19 28.31 19.48
CA SER A 174 37.25 28.00 20.91
C SER A 174 36.25 26.92 21.32
N ASN A 175 35.02 26.98 20.80
CA ASN A 175 33.89 26.17 21.24
C ASN A 175 33.06 25.60 20.06
N PRO A 176 33.69 24.83 19.15
CA PRO A 176 33.06 24.42 17.89
C PRO A 176 31.86 23.48 18.04
N TYR A 177 31.78 22.69 19.12
CA TYR A 177 30.85 21.58 19.19
C TYR A 177 29.57 21.96 19.94
N ARG A 178 28.42 21.84 19.27
CA ARG A 178 27.09 22.10 19.85
C ARG A 178 26.22 20.86 19.77
N LEU A 179 25.42 20.61 20.80
CA LEU A 179 24.41 19.55 20.79
C LEU A 179 23.10 20.11 20.23
N LEU A 180 22.69 19.64 19.05
CA LEU A 180 21.42 19.93 18.43
C LEU A 180 20.39 18.89 18.86
N ILE A 181 19.26 19.35 19.41
CA ILE A 181 18.10 18.52 19.74
C ILE A 181 16.94 18.92 18.82
N THR A 182 16.41 17.94 18.11
CA THR A 182 15.30 18.10 17.15
C THR A 182 14.12 17.25 17.57
N ALA A 183 12.92 17.83 17.66
CA ALA A 183 11.70 17.09 17.91
C ALA A 183 11.44 16.09 16.77
N SER A 184 11.09 14.86 17.10
CA SER A 184 10.85 13.81 16.10
C SER A 184 9.58 14.04 15.28
N LYS A 185 8.66 14.88 15.75
CA LYS A 185 7.40 15.22 15.07
C LYS A 185 7.33 16.72 14.79
N THR A 186 6.71 17.07 13.66
CA THR A 186 6.32 18.44 13.31
C THR A 186 5.05 18.86 14.04
N GLY A 187 4.68 20.14 13.97
CA GLY A 187 3.42 20.64 14.52
C GLY A 187 3.63 21.48 15.76
N ALA A 188 2.86 22.56 15.90
CA ALA A 188 3.02 23.60 16.91
C ALA A 188 2.97 23.07 18.36
N ALA A 189 2.26 21.97 18.59
CA ALA A 189 2.20 21.32 19.89
C ALA A 189 3.51 20.58 20.28
N ASN A 190 4.37 20.23 19.33
CA ASN A 190 5.56 19.39 19.57
C ASN A 190 6.79 20.22 19.95
N THR A 191 6.65 21.07 20.96
CA THR A 191 7.74 21.91 21.49
C THR A 191 8.58 21.14 22.51
N ILE A 192 9.88 21.03 22.26
CA ILE A 192 10.88 20.58 23.25
C ILE A 192 10.90 21.53 24.46
N LYS A 193 10.86 20.95 25.66
CA LYS A 193 11.22 21.59 26.92
C LYS A 193 12.33 20.78 27.57
N LEU A 194 13.37 21.48 28.01
CA LEU A 194 14.54 20.92 28.69
C LEU A 194 14.59 21.47 30.10
N ASP A 195 14.82 20.60 31.08
CA ASP A 195 15.13 20.96 32.47
C ASP A 195 16.45 20.27 32.81
N ILE A 196 17.53 21.05 32.90
CA ILE A 196 18.91 20.58 33.03
C ILE A 196 19.42 20.95 34.41
N ASP A 197 19.63 19.93 35.25
CA ASP A 197 20.17 20.05 36.59
C ASP A 197 21.46 19.23 36.69
N LEU A 198 22.57 19.83 36.23
CA LEU A 198 23.92 19.25 36.27
C LEU A 198 24.81 20.08 37.19
N THR A 199 25.57 19.42 38.06
CA THR A 199 26.42 20.08 39.07
C THR A 199 27.84 19.51 39.07
N GLY A 200 28.83 20.33 39.41
CA GLY A 200 30.22 19.89 39.56
C GLY A 200 31.04 19.81 38.26
N GLY A 201 30.59 20.42 37.17
CA GLY A 201 31.30 20.53 35.88
C GLY A 201 30.79 21.71 35.04
N GLU A 202 31.11 21.74 33.75
CA GLU A 202 30.58 22.75 32.83
C GLU A 202 29.05 22.61 32.67
N MET A 203 28.37 23.72 32.35
CA MET A 203 26.93 23.76 32.14
C MET A 203 26.60 23.42 30.69
N LEU A 204 25.68 22.47 30.48
CA LEU A 204 25.08 22.23 29.17
C LEU A 204 23.90 23.19 28.98
N ASP A 205 24.16 24.30 28.29
CA ASP A 205 23.23 25.44 28.24
C ASP A 205 22.46 25.49 26.91
N PHE A 206 21.13 25.44 26.99
CA PHE A 206 20.19 25.58 25.87
C PHE A 206 19.29 26.82 26.01
N GLU A 207 19.46 27.62 27.06
CA GLU A 207 18.55 28.71 27.40
C GLU A 207 19.16 30.07 27.07
N ASN A 208 20.45 30.25 27.33
CA ASN A 208 21.09 31.54 27.20
C ASN A 208 21.75 31.74 25.84
N SER A 209 21.42 32.85 25.20
CA SER A 209 22.16 33.39 24.07
C SER A 209 23.57 33.83 24.49
N SER A 210 24.55 33.72 23.60
CA SER A 210 25.94 34.11 23.89
C SER A 210 26.67 34.70 22.70
N PHE A 211 27.73 35.45 22.98
CA PHE A 211 28.76 35.77 21.99
C PHE A 211 29.89 34.75 22.08
N ASP A 212 30.44 34.40 20.92
CA ASP A 212 31.74 33.73 20.85
C ASP A 212 32.85 34.78 20.90
N ASN A 213 34.07 34.36 21.28
CA ASN A 213 35.21 35.27 21.34
C ASN A 213 35.51 35.86 19.95
N PRO A 214 36.20 37.01 19.86
CA PRO A 214 36.68 37.54 18.60
C PRO A 214 37.55 36.54 17.87
N GLU A 215 37.18 36.23 16.64
CA GLU A 215 37.80 35.22 15.78
C GLU A 215 38.10 35.79 14.40
N MET A 216 38.75 34.99 13.54
CA MET A 216 39.14 35.41 12.19
C MET A 216 39.96 36.70 12.20
N ILE A 217 40.78 36.87 13.24
CA ILE A 217 41.59 38.06 13.48
C ILE A 217 42.66 38.16 12.40
N LYS A 218 42.52 39.15 11.52
CA LYS A 218 43.44 39.48 10.43
C LYS A 218 44.06 40.84 10.72
N LEU A 219 45.24 40.79 11.32
CA LEU A 219 46.03 41.96 11.67
C LEU A 219 47.23 42.08 10.75
N SER A 220 47.57 43.31 10.37
CA SER A 220 48.76 43.62 9.58
C SER A 220 50.05 43.32 10.38
N SER A 221 51.16 43.04 9.67
CA SER A 221 52.45 42.74 10.31
C SER A 221 52.95 43.90 11.18
N GLY A 222 53.12 43.66 12.49
CA GLY A 222 53.58 44.65 13.47
C GLY A 222 52.55 45.03 14.54
N THR A 223 51.29 44.61 14.38
CA THR A 223 50.20 44.81 15.34
C THR A 223 50.39 43.94 16.60
N THR A 224 50.24 44.52 17.80
CA THR A 224 50.43 43.84 19.11
C THR A 224 49.16 43.81 19.99
N THR A 225 48.03 44.31 19.49
CA THR A 225 46.78 44.44 20.23
C THR A 225 46.06 43.09 20.38
N GLY A 226 45.64 42.76 21.60
CA GLY A 226 44.66 41.70 21.89
C GLY A 226 43.24 42.24 21.81
N ILE A 227 42.34 41.47 21.20
CA ILE A 227 40.92 41.79 21.05
C ILE A 227 40.13 40.74 21.83
N SER A 228 39.21 41.17 22.69
CA SER A 228 38.40 40.29 23.54
C SER A 228 36.96 40.80 23.65
N LEU A 229 36.04 39.93 24.08
CA LEU A 229 34.72 40.36 24.51
C LEU A 229 34.83 41.19 25.79
N GLY A 230 33.96 42.18 25.93
CA GLY A 230 33.75 42.85 27.20
C GLY A 230 33.25 41.85 28.25
N SER A 231 33.71 42.01 29.49
CA SER A 231 33.23 41.27 30.67
C SER A 231 31.72 41.37 30.88
N THR A 232 31.06 42.44 30.41
CA THR A 232 29.60 42.61 30.48
C THR A 232 28.88 42.37 29.15
N ALA A 233 29.56 41.81 28.15
CA ALA A 233 28.94 41.48 26.87
C ALA A 233 27.94 40.32 27.05
N SER A 234 26.68 40.56 26.68
CA SER A 234 25.61 39.55 26.73
C SER A 234 24.80 39.65 25.45
N TYR A 235 24.64 38.54 24.73
CA TYR A 235 23.90 38.57 23.48
C TYR A 235 22.40 38.61 23.74
N SER A 236 21.75 39.72 23.40
CA SER A 236 20.30 39.89 23.55
C SER A 236 19.51 39.55 22.28
N GLY A 237 20.20 39.14 21.21
CA GLY A 237 19.58 38.79 19.94
C GLY A 237 18.89 37.43 19.97
N SER A 238 17.84 37.30 19.14
CA SER A 238 17.02 36.08 19.04
C SER A 238 17.36 35.22 17.81
N GLN A 239 18.40 35.56 17.07
CA GLN A 239 18.86 34.84 15.87
C GLN A 239 20.38 34.70 15.91
N ASN A 240 20.95 33.76 15.16
CA ASN A 240 22.40 33.71 15.01
C ASN A 240 22.88 34.83 14.09
N LYS A 241 23.94 35.54 14.48
CA LYS A 241 24.50 36.67 13.74
C LYS A 241 26.02 36.60 13.65
N LEU A 242 26.59 37.18 12.60
CA LEU A 242 28.03 37.32 12.44
C LEU A 242 28.38 38.80 12.28
N TYR A 243 28.99 39.36 13.31
CA TYR A 243 29.51 40.73 13.29
C TYR A 243 30.89 40.73 12.65
N THR A 244 31.08 41.51 11.60
CA THR A 244 32.39 41.74 11.00
C THR A 244 32.85 43.15 11.31
N PHE A 245 34.05 43.28 11.86
CA PHE A 245 34.68 44.54 12.22
C PHE A 245 35.88 44.82 11.33
N THR A 246 36.04 46.08 10.91
CA THR A 246 37.18 46.55 10.13
C THR A 246 37.66 47.90 10.67
N VAL A 247 38.97 48.00 10.90
CA VAL A 247 39.63 49.24 11.32
C VAL A 247 39.60 50.24 10.16
N GLY A 248 38.98 51.39 10.40
CA GLY A 248 38.93 52.52 9.48
C GLY A 248 40.13 53.48 9.65
N GLY A 249 40.12 54.58 8.89
CA GLY A 249 41.20 55.57 8.91
C GLY A 249 42.36 55.22 7.98
N ASN A 250 43.54 55.77 8.25
CA ASN A 250 44.74 55.58 7.43
C ASN A 250 45.93 55.15 8.30
N GLY A 251 46.73 54.19 7.81
CA GLY A 251 47.97 53.76 8.46
C GLY A 251 47.77 53.04 9.81
N THR A 252 48.85 52.94 10.58
CA THR A 252 48.88 52.33 11.92
C THR A 252 48.51 53.37 12.98
N GLN A 253 47.55 53.02 13.83
CA GLN A 253 46.98 53.84 14.91
C GLN A 253 47.22 53.15 16.25
N THR A 254 47.44 53.91 17.32
CA THR A 254 47.81 53.41 18.66
C THR A 254 46.68 53.62 19.66
N ILE A 255 46.23 52.52 20.29
CA ILE A 255 45.16 52.55 21.30
C ILE A 255 45.65 53.30 22.54
N GLY A 256 44.86 54.29 23.00
CA GLY A 256 45.19 55.16 24.12
C GLY A 256 45.78 56.52 23.73
N SER A 257 46.26 56.66 22.49
CA SER A 257 46.79 57.92 21.95
C SER A 257 45.98 58.43 20.76
N ASP A 258 45.42 57.53 19.95
CA ASP A 258 44.60 57.84 18.79
C ASP A 258 43.12 57.50 19.02
N ILE A 259 42.22 58.14 18.26
CA ILE A 259 40.80 57.78 18.18
C ILE A 259 40.63 56.83 16.99
N ILE A 260 40.47 55.54 17.26
CA ILE A 260 40.38 54.52 16.23
C ILE A 260 38.90 54.25 15.90
N ALA A 261 38.54 54.46 14.63
CA ALA A 261 37.20 54.11 14.14
C ALA A 261 37.15 52.62 13.74
N LEU A 262 36.27 51.85 14.36
CA LEU A 262 35.96 50.48 13.96
C LEU A 262 34.60 50.44 13.28
N ASN A 263 34.59 50.16 11.98
CA ASN A 263 33.36 49.96 11.23
C ASN A 263 32.90 48.52 11.42
N TRP A 264 31.61 48.32 11.65
CA TRP A 264 31.02 46.99 11.86
C TRP A 264 29.79 46.76 10.98
N SER A 265 29.51 45.50 10.66
CA SER A 265 28.31 45.05 9.95
C SER A 265 27.88 43.67 10.43
N ASP A 266 26.57 43.45 10.61
CA ASP A 266 25.96 42.13 10.86
C ASP A 266 25.36 41.50 9.56
N GLY A 267 25.62 42.14 8.42
CA GLY A 267 25.05 41.80 7.11
C GLY A 267 23.76 42.54 6.77
N THR A 268 23.01 43.02 7.77
CA THR A 268 21.78 43.81 7.59
C THR A 268 21.97 45.25 8.08
N ASN A 269 22.52 45.38 9.28
CA ASN A 269 22.84 46.61 9.98
C ASN A 269 24.35 46.87 9.91
N SER A 270 24.73 48.13 9.99
CA SER A 270 26.13 48.54 10.08
C SER A 270 26.29 49.83 10.88
N GLY A 271 27.49 50.07 11.38
CA GLY A 271 27.80 51.26 12.15
C GLY A 271 29.29 51.43 12.39
N THR A 272 29.63 52.43 13.21
CA THR A 272 31.02 52.71 13.60
C THR A 272 31.08 52.90 15.11
N ILE A 273 32.03 52.25 15.77
CA ILE A 273 32.37 52.50 17.17
C ILE A 273 33.76 53.14 17.25
N LEU A 274 34.01 53.91 18.31
CA LEU A 274 35.28 54.59 18.53
C LEU A 274 36.03 53.93 19.68
N VAL A 275 37.25 53.46 19.42
CA VAL A 275 38.16 52.92 20.43
C VAL A 275 39.19 53.99 20.77
N THR A 276 39.20 54.45 22.02
CA THR A 276 40.04 55.57 22.47
C THR A 276 40.97 55.22 23.62
N GLN A 277 40.63 54.21 24.42
CA GLN A 277 41.40 53.78 25.59
C GLN A 277 41.60 52.27 25.55
N ALA A 278 42.77 51.83 26.04
CA ALA A 278 43.05 50.42 26.25
C ALA A 278 42.26 49.89 27.46
N ASP A 279 42.02 48.58 27.46
CA ASP A 279 41.43 47.81 28.56
C ASP A 279 40.08 48.36 29.07
N SER A 280 39.36 49.09 28.20
CA SER A 280 38.04 49.67 28.45
C SER A 280 37.02 49.04 27.50
N GLU A 281 35.83 48.72 28.03
CA GLU A 281 34.75 48.18 27.20
C GLU A 281 34.19 49.25 26.25
N VAL A 282 34.14 48.90 24.97
CA VAL A 282 33.49 49.68 23.92
C VAL A 282 32.21 48.95 23.54
N GLU A 283 31.08 49.59 23.83
CA GLU A 283 29.74 49.08 23.51
C GLU A 283 29.35 49.43 22.08
N LEU A 284 28.82 48.46 21.34
CA LEU A 284 28.13 48.74 20.11
C LEU A 284 26.78 49.38 20.44
N THR A 285 26.48 50.48 19.76
CA THR A 285 25.19 51.18 19.91
C THR A 285 24.46 51.21 18.58
N GLY A 286 23.13 51.11 18.61
CA GLY A 286 22.27 51.19 17.43
C GLY A 286 21.55 49.87 17.11
N ALA A 287 20.80 49.86 16.01
CA ALA A 287 20.05 48.69 15.58
C ALA A 287 20.99 47.51 15.26
N GLY A 288 20.71 46.34 15.85
CA GLY A 288 21.52 45.13 15.67
C GLY A 288 22.74 45.02 16.58
N ALA A 289 23.01 45.99 17.45
CA ALA A 289 24.12 45.92 18.40
C ALA A 289 23.99 44.76 19.42
N ASP A 290 22.74 44.40 19.77
CA ASP A 290 22.37 43.21 20.55
C ASP A 290 23.22 42.94 21.81
N GLY A 291 23.65 44.01 22.47
CA GLY A 291 24.44 43.96 23.71
C GLY A 291 25.92 43.63 23.52
N LEU A 292 26.46 43.70 22.29
CA LEU A 292 27.87 43.43 22.02
C LEU A 292 28.76 44.52 22.61
N LYS A 293 29.73 44.08 23.42
CA LYS A 293 30.79 44.93 23.97
C LYS A 293 32.14 44.28 23.73
N LEU A 294 33.14 45.08 23.42
CA LEU A 294 34.51 44.64 23.10
C LEU A 294 35.53 45.33 23.98
N SER A 295 36.62 44.65 24.31
CA SER A 295 37.77 45.23 25.01
C SER A 295 39.03 44.98 24.20
N PHE A 296 39.90 46.00 24.14
CA PHE A 296 41.14 45.98 23.37
C PHE A 296 42.32 46.29 24.30
N SER A 297 43.35 45.45 24.27
CA SER A 297 44.56 45.72 25.06
C SER A 297 45.35 46.90 24.48
N SER A 298 46.30 47.45 25.25
CA SER A 298 47.25 48.41 24.70
C SER A 298 47.99 47.83 23.49
N GLY A 299 48.17 48.62 22.44
CA GLY A 299 48.83 48.18 21.23
C GLY A 299 48.52 49.07 20.03
N GLN A 300 48.90 48.61 18.85
CA GLN A 300 48.62 49.27 17.57
C GLN A 300 47.57 48.48 16.78
N LEU A 301 46.82 49.16 15.91
CA LEU A 301 45.91 48.59 14.90
C LEU A 301 46.12 49.34 13.58
N THR A 302 46.09 48.64 12.45
CA THR A 302 46.29 49.26 11.13
C THR A 302 44.97 49.33 10.37
N ALA A 303 44.76 50.41 9.63
CA ALA A 303 43.60 50.53 8.74
C ALA A 303 43.49 49.32 7.80
N GLY A 304 42.31 48.68 7.77
CA GLY A 304 42.05 47.43 7.05
C GLY A 304 42.20 46.16 7.89
N ASP A 305 42.76 46.23 9.10
CA ASP A 305 42.72 45.12 10.06
C ASP A 305 41.26 44.73 10.36
N SER A 306 40.98 43.44 10.51
CA SER A 306 39.61 42.94 10.70
C SER A 306 39.51 41.75 11.64
N PHE A 307 38.33 41.55 12.20
CA PHE A 307 37.97 40.39 13.01
C PHE A 307 36.46 40.17 12.98
N GLN A 308 35.99 39.04 13.49
CA GLN A 308 34.59 38.69 13.55
C GLN A 308 34.16 38.26 14.95
N VAL A 309 32.89 38.47 15.28
CA VAL A 309 32.26 37.97 16.51
C VAL A 309 30.95 37.31 16.13
N ALA A 310 30.73 36.07 16.55
CA ALA A 310 29.47 35.37 16.34
C ALA A 310 28.54 35.57 17.54
N GLY A 311 27.29 35.91 17.29
CA GLY A 311 26.20 35.84 18.25
C GLY A 311 25.39 34.57 18.02
N PHE A 312 25.16 33.79 19.08
CA PHE A 312 24.44 32.53 19.06
C PHE A 312 23.18 32.60 19.92
N ALA A 313 22.03 32.24 19.34
CA ALA A 313 20.76 32.04 19.98
C ALA A 313 20.39 30.53 19.94
N PRO A 314 20.02 29.91 21.08
CA PRO A 314 19.75 28.48 21.14
C PRO A 314 18.60 27.97 20.28
N LEU A 315 17.57 28.79 20.03
CA LEU A 315 16.40 28.41 19.23
C LEU A 315 16.71 28.49 17.73
N LEU A 316 16.78 27.33 17.05
CA LEU A 316 17.07 27.27 15.62
C LEU A 316 15.81 27.24 14.75
N GLN A 317 14.74 26.59 15.23
CA GLN A 317 13.48 26.49 14.49
C GLN A 317 12.30 26.32 15.42
N ASN A 318 11.29 27.19 15.33
CA ASN A 318 10.02 26.99 16.04
C ASN A 318 9.23 25.81 15.45
N ALA A 319 8.52 25.10 16.33
CA ALA A 319 7.46 24.19 15.91
C ALA A 319 6.28 24.97 15.32
N SER A 320 5.73 24.51 14.19
CA SER A 320 4.56 25.10 13.56
C SER A 320 3.69 24.02 12.94
N ASP A 321 2.40 24.30 12.82
CA ASP A 321 1.45 23.49 12.05
C ASP A 321 1.48 23.89 10.57
N ALA A 322 1.18 22.93 9.70
CA ALA A 322 0.84 23.22 8.33
C ALA A 322 -0.55 23.86 8.29
N ARG A 323 -0.73 24.83 7.41
CA ARG A 323 -2.01 25.52 7.23
C ARG A 323 -2.34 25.62 5.75
N LEU A 324 -3.52 25.15 5.40
CA LEU A 324 -4.10 25.23 4.07
C LEU A 324 -5.31 26.17 4.08
N ALA A 325 -5.46 26.94 3.03
CA ALA A 325 -6.67 27.68 2.72
C ALA A 325 -7.36 27.04 1.53
N VAL A 326 -8.62 26.62 1.67
CA VAL A 326 -9.43 26.03 0.60
C VAL A 326 -10.59 26.97 0.27
N GLY A 327 -10.73 27.32 -1.01
CA GLY A 327 -11.78 28.23 -1.50
C GLY A 327 -11.24 29.59 -1.91
N GLY A 328 -12.08 30.63 -1.82
CA GLY A 328 -11.73 31.98 -2.27
C GLY A 328 -10.53 32.54 -1.52
N ASP A 329 -9.67 33.26 -2.23
CA ASP A 329 -8.48 33.97 -1.73
C ASP A 329 -8.80 35.24 -0.90
N GLY A 330 -10.07 35.46 -0.57
CA GLY A 330 -10.55 36.67 0.09
C GLY A 330 -10.63 37.91 -0.80
N THR A 331 -10.14 37.88 -2.04
CA THR A 331 -10.15 39.05 -2.95
C THR A 331 -11.45 39.15 -3.76
N ASN A 332 -12.10 38.02 -4.04
CA ASN A 332 -13.35 37.94 -4.80
C ASN A 332 -14.60 37.68 -3.95
N GLY A 333 -14.60 38.08 -2.67
CA GLY A 333 -15.79 38.08 -1.82
C GLY A 333 -16.17 36.76 -1.14
N GLY A 334 -15.29 35.75 -1.13
CA GLY A 334 -15.43 34.53 -0.35
C GLY A 334 -14.28 34.35 0.64
N SER A 335 -14.59 34.02 1.90
CA SER A 335 -13.57 33.68 2.91
C SER A 335 -13.13 32.22 2.75
N PRO A 336 -11.82 31.92 2.75
CA PRO A 336 -11.35 30.54 2.65
C PRO A 336 -11.63 29.76 3.93
N ILE A 337 -11.80 28.45 3.78
CA ILE A 337 -11.77 27.51 4.91
C ILE A 337 -10.30 27.26 5.23
N ILE A 338 -9.90 27.58 6.47
CA ILE A 338 -8.55 27.30 6.95
C ILE A 338 -8.53 25.94 7.61
N VAL A 339 -7.67 25.05 7.10
CA VAL A 339 -7.44 23.74 7.68
C VAL A 339 -6.03 23.68 8.24
N ASN A 340 -5.89 23.12 9.44
CA ASN A 340 -4.63 22.96 10.14
C ASN A 340 -4.26 21.48 10.20
N SER A 341 -2.97 21.18 10.09
CA SER A 341 -2.43 19.84 10.31
C SER A 341 -1.11 19.94 11.08
N ALA A 342 -0.90 19.03 12.03
CA ALA A 342 0.40 18.90 12.70
C ALA A 342 1.49 18.35 11.77
N THR A 343 1.11 17.86 10.58
CA THR A 343 2.03 17.33 9.57
C THR A 343 1.84 18.05 8.24
N ASN A 344 2.73 17.80 7.27
CA ASN A 344 2.56 18.29 5.90
C ASN A 344 1.63 17.39 5.06
N HIS A 345 1.00 16.40 5.69
CA HIS A 345 -0.03 15.57 5.10
C HIS A 345 -1.40 16.01 5.61
N PHE A 346 -2.34 16.13 4.70
CA PHE A 346 -3.72 16.47 4.99
C PHE A 346 -4.64 15.39 4.43
N GLU A 347 -5.30 14.68 5.32
CA GLU A 347 -6.20 13.57 4.97
C GLU A 347 -7.59 14.11 4.61
N GLU A 348 -8.12 13.63 3.50
CA GLU A 348 -9.52 13.82 3.06
C GLU A 348 -10.06 15.27 3.13
N ILE A 349 -9.22 16.26 2.81
CA ILE A 349 -9.61 17.69 2.78
C ILE A 349 -10.72 17.94 1.76
N ILE A 350 -10.63 17.25 0.64
CA ILE A 350 -11.71 17.11 -0.33
C ILE A 350 -12.16 15.64 -0.20
N PRO A 351 -13.47 15.33 -0.19
CA PRO A 351 -13.93 13.95 -0.06
C PRO A 351 -13.22 13.00 -1.04
N GLY A 352 -12.52 12.00 -0.49
CA GLY A 352 -11.75 11.03 -1.26
C GLY A 352 -10.38 11.49 -1.76
N VAL A 353 -9.88 12.66 -1.35
CA VAL A 353 -8.59 13.23 -1.77
C VAL A 353 -7.77 13.71 -0.57
N SER A 354 -6.55 13.20 -0.47
CA SER A 354 -5.55 13.66 0.50
C SER A 354 -4.47 14.48 -0.20
N LEU A 355 -3.88 15.44 0.51
CA LEU A 355 -2.91 16.40 -0.01
C LEU A 355 -1.60 16.35 0.76
N ASP A 356 -0.47 16.35 0.05
CA ASP A 356 0.87 16.51 0.60
C ASP A 356 1.44 17.86 0.20
N VAL A 357 1.68 18.74 1.18
CA VAL A 357 2.23 20.08 0.94
C VAL A 357 3.75 20.09 1.01
N LYS A 358 4.38 20.75 0.04
CA LYS A 358 5.84 20.79 -0.12
C LYS A 358 6.39 22.19 0.10
N LYS A 359 5.64 23.22 -0.30
CA LYS A 359 6.04 24.63 -0.22
C LYS A 359 4.85 25.52 0.11
N THR A 360 5.12 26.71 0.62
CA THR A 360 4.13 27.78 0.75
C THR A 360 3.82 28.40 -0.59
N THR A 361 2.58 28.85 -0.80
CA THR A 361 2.17 29.65 -1.96
C THR A 361 2.50 31.11 -1.74
N GLU A 362 2.83 31.84 -2.81
CA GLU A 362 3.01 33.29 -2.74
C GLU A 362 1.70 34.00 -2.37
N PRO A 363 1.76 35.16 -1.67
CA PRO A 363 0.56 35.91 -1.32
C PRO A 363 -0.28 36.29 -2.56
N GLY A 364 -1.55 35.86 -2.56
CA GLY A 364 -2.47 36.11 -3.68
C GLY A 364 -2.46 35.05 -4.79
N GLU A 365 -1.61 34.02 -4.67
CA GLU A 365 -1.61 32.88 -5.58
C GLU A 365 -2.37 31.68 -4.98
N SER A 366 -3.00 30.90 -5.86
CA SER A 366 -3.70 29.66 -5.49
C SER A 366 -3.39 28.56 -6.49
N ILE A 367 -3.35 27.34 -5.98
CA ILE A 367 -3.24 26.11 -6.75
C ILE A 367 -4.64 25.62 -7.07
N ILE A 368 -4.93 25.37 -8.35
CA ILE A 368 -6.19 24.80 -8.79
C ILE A 368 -6.06 23.28 -8.78
N ILE A 369 -6.93 22.61 -8.03
CA ILE A 369 -7.08 21.16 -8.01
C ILE A 369 -8.38 20.81 -8.70
N ASN A 370 -8.28 20.18 -9.87
CA ASN A 370 -9.42 19.62 -10.59
C ASN A 370 -9.50 18.13 -10.30
N THR A 371 -10.66 17.68 -9.86
CA THR A 371 -10.96 16.28 -9.58
C THR A 371 -12.06 15.84 -10.52
N SER A 372 -11.97 14.61 -11.02
CA SER A 372 -13.04 13.98 -11.80
C SER A 372 -12.90 12.46 -11.78
N ILE A 373 -13.94 11.75 -12.20
CA ILE A 373 -13.85 10.32 -12.48
C ILE A 373 -12.99 10.15 -13.74
N ASP A 374 -11.98 9.29 -13.68
CA ASP A 374 -11.13 8.95 -14.83
C ASP A 374 -11.92 8.08 -15.83
N THR A 375 -12.67 8.77 -16.69
CA THR A 375 -13.53 8.15 -17.69
C THR A 375 -12.73 7.38 -18.74
N GLU A 376 -11.48 7.76 -19.01
CA GLU A 376 -10.65 7.10 -20.02
C GLU A 376 -10.06 5.78 -19.51
N ALA A 377 -9.65 5.70 -18.24
CA ALA A 377 -9.25 4.42 -17.64
C ALA A 377 -10.41 3.42 -17.61
N ILE A 378 -11.61 3.87 -17.24
CA ILE A 378 -12.81 3.00 -17.23
C ILE A 378 -13.18 2.57 -18.66
N ARG A 379 -13.15 3.49 -19.62
CA ARG A 379 -13.39 3.18 -21.04
C ARG A 379 -12.37 2.17 -21.58
N THR A 380 -11.10 2.32 -21.23
CA THR A 380 -10.04 1.37 -21.59
C THR A 380 -10.32 -0.01 -21.03
N MET A 381 -10.71 -0.11 -19.76
CA MET A 381 -11.09 -1.38 -19.12
C MET A 381 -12.25 -2.09 -19.86
N VAL A 382 -13.28 -1.33 -20.25
CA VAL A 382 -14.42 -1.86 -21.02
C VAL A 382 -14.00 -2.27 -22.43
N ASN A 383 -13.12 -1.50 -23.09
CA ASN A 383 -12.56 -1.84 -24.40
C ASN A 383 -11.70 -3.11 -24.35
N ASP A 384 -10.90 -3.28 -23.30
CA ASP A 384 -10.09 -4.48 -23.10
C ASP A 384 -10.98 -5.71 -22.94
N PHE A 385 -12.09 -5.59 -22.22
CA PHE A 385 -13.09 -6.65 -22.14
C PHE A 385 -13.66 -7.01 -23.52
N VAL A 386 -14.12 -6.03 -24.29
CA VAL A 386 -14.63 -6.25 -25.66
C VAL A 386 -13.58 -6.94 -26.52
N THR A 387 -12.32 -6.50 -26.42
CA THR A 387 -11.19 -7.05 -27.19
C THR A 387 -10.91 -8.50 -26.80
N LYS A 388 -10.83 -8.84 -25.51
CA LYS A 388 -10.59 -10.22 -25.06
C LYS A 388 -11.78 -11.12 -25.38
N TYR A 389 -13.01 -10.63 -25.28
CA TYR A 389 -14.21 -11.36 -25.69
C TYR A 389 -14.16 -11.67 -27.19
N ASN A 390 -13.88 -10.67 -28.04
CA ASN A 390 -13.79 -10.85 -29.48
C ASN A 390 -12.64 -11.77 -29.90
N ALA A 391 -11.52 -11.75 -29.16
CA ALA A 391 -10.42 -12.68 -29.39
C ALA A 391 -10.81 -14.14 -29.15
N VAL A 392 -11.70 -14.41 -28.18
CA VAL A 392 -12.27 -15.76 -27.99
C VAL A 392 -13.20 -16.10 -29.15
N MET A 393 -14.14 -15.21 -29.51
CA MET A 393 -15.09 -15.45 -30.61
C MET A 393 -14.36 -15.73 -31.93
N SER A 394 -13.43 -14.86 -32.33
CA SER A 394 -12.65 -15.00 -33.56
C SER A 394 -11.85 -16.29 -33.58
N PHE A 395 -11.15 -16.62 -32.48
CA PHE A 395 -10.34 -17.83 -32.45
C PHE A 395 -11.19 -19.09 -32.59
N VAL A 396 -12.39 -19.12 -31.99
CA VAL A 396 -13.33 -20.23 -32.14
C VAL A 396 -13.87 -20.30 -33.57
N ASP A 397 -14.29 -19.17 -34.15
CA ASP A 397 -14.78 -19.11 -35.53
C ASP A 397 -13.73 -19.58 -36.53
N ASP A 398 -12.47 -19.20 -36.34
CA ASP A 398 -11.34 -19.63 -37.18
C ASP A 398 -11.18 -21.16 -37.18
N GLN A 399 -11.46 -21.84 -36.06
CA GLN A 399 -11.41 -23.31 -35.99
C GLN A 399 -12.48 -23.99 -36.84
N PHE A 400 -13.58 -23.31 -37.15
CA PHE A 400 -14.69 -23.82 -37.96
C PHE A 400 -14.70 -23.28 -39.39
N SER A 401 -13.70 -22.50 -39.78
CA SER A 401 -13.56 -22.01 -41.15
C SER A 401 -12.93 -23.06 -42.06
N TYR A 402 -13.38 -23.12 -43.32
CA TYR A 402 -12.77 -23.91 -44.39
C TYR A 402 -12.18 -22.95 -45.42
N ASN A 403 -10.87 -23.02 -45.63
CA ASN A 403 -10.20 -22.22 -46.65
C ASN A 403 -10.32 -22.94 -48.00
N THR A 404 -11.06 -22.33 -48.93
CA THR A 404 -11.32 -22.92 -50.26
C THR A 404 -10.09 -23.01 -51.14
N ASP A 405 -9.08 -22.18 -50.89
CA ASP A 405 -7.86 -22.09 -51.70
C ASP A 405 -6.82 -23.10 -51.24
N THR A 406 -6.58 -23.19 -49.93
CA THR A 406 -5.65 -24.17 -49.35
C THR A 406 -6.28 -25.55 -49.15
N LYS A 407 -7.61 -25.65 -49.23
CA LYS A 407 -8.41 -26.84 -48.88
C LYS A 407 -8.17 -27.33 -47.45
N GLU A 408 -7.80 -26.42 -46.56
CA GLU A 408 -7.51 -26.71 -45.16
C GLU A 408 -8.65 -26.20 -44.26
N SER A 409 -8.88 -26.91 -43.16
CA SER A 409 -9.82 -26.50 -42.09
C SER A 409 -9.10 -26.46 -40.76
N GLY A 410 -9.64 -25.72 -39.80
CA GLY A 410 -9.15 -25.76 -38.43
C GLY A 410 -9.15 -27.19 -37.87
N VAL A 411 -8.17 -27.53 -37.04
CA VAL A 411 -8.00 -28.90 -36.52
C VAL A 411 -9.19 -29.35 -35.65
N LEU A 412 -10.01 -28.42 -35.18
CA LEU A 412 -11.22 -28.65 -34.36
C LEU A 412 -12.54 -28.51 -35.16
N PHE A 413 -12.50 -28.47 -36.49
CA PHE A 413 -13.69 -28.22 -37.34
C PHE A 413 -14.89 -29.14 -37.05
N ALA A 414 -14.65 -30.40 -36.68
CA ALA A 414 -15.72 -31.36 -36.38
C ALA A 414 -16.13 -31.39 -34.89
N ASP A 415 -15.59 -30.52 -34.04
CA ASP A 415 -15.79 -30.56 -32.59
C ASP A 415 -16.88 -29.60 -32.12
N TYR A 416 -18.08 -30.12 -31.87
CA TYR A 416 -19.23 -29.31 -31.44
C TYR A 416 -19.06 -28.61 -30.07
N SER A 417 -18.13 -29.07 -29.23
CA SER A 417 -18.02 -28.56 -27.86
C SER A 417 -17.60 -27.08 -27.81
N LEU A 418 -16.78 -26.60 -28.75
CA LEU A 418 -16.41 -25.19 -28.83
C LEU A 418 -17.59 -24.29 -29.19
N GLN A 419 -18.49 -24.74 -30.07
CA GLN A 419 -19.70 -23.97 -30.43
C GLN A 419 -20.64 -23.82 -29.22
N VAL A 420 -20.76 -24.87 -28.39
CA VAL A 420 -21.54 -24.81 -27.15
C VAL A 420 -20.90 -23.81 -26.18
N MET A 421 -19.58 -23.83 -26.01
CA MET A 421 -18.87 -22.87 -25.14
C MET A 421 -19.05 -21.43 -25.65
N GLN A 422 -18.91 -21.20 -26.95
CA GLN A 422 -19.11 -19.90 -27.60
C GLN A 422 -20.55 -19.40 -27.41
N SER A 423 -21.55 -20.25 -27.66
CA SER A 423 -22.97 -19.90 -27.50
C SER A 423 -23.32 -19.57 -26.04
N THR A 424 -22.77 -20.35 -25.09
CA THR A 424 -22.95 -20.12 -23.65
C THR A 424 -22.33 -18.79 -23.23
N LEU A 425 -21.09 -18.51 -23.67
CA LEU A 425 -20.41 -17.25 -23.39
C LEU A 425 -21.18 -16.06 -23.99
N ARG A 426 -21.64 -16.16 -25.23
CA ARG A 426 -22.44 -15.13 -25.91
C ARG A 426 -23.77 -14.85 -25.22
N SER A 427 -24.52 -15.91 -24.86
CA SER A 427 -25.77 -15.78 -24.10
C SER A 427 -25.53 -15.11 -22.75
N SER A 428 -24.47 -15.53 -22.05
CA SER A 428 -24.06 -14.95 -20.76
C SER A 428 -23.61 -13.49 -20.88
N ALA A 429 -22.98 -13.09 -21.99
CA ALA A 429 -22.56 -11.72 -22.22
C ALA A 429 -23.73 -10.77 -22.53
N THR A 430 -24.75 -11.26 -23.23
CA THR A 430 -25.79 -10.42 -23.85
C THR A 430 -27.11 -10.40 -23.09
N ARG A 431 -27.30 -11.28 -22.11
CA ARG A 431 -28.53 -11.38 -21.31
C ARG A 431 -28.77 -10.10 -20.49
N VAL A 432 -30.00 -9.58 -20.56
CA VAL A 432 -30.48 -8.47 -19.74
C VAL A 432 -30.48 -8.86 -18.26
N ILE A 433 -30.11 -7.94 -17.38
CA ILE A 433 -30.16 -8.08 -15.92
C ILE A 433 -31.46 -7.43 -15.42
N THR A 434 -32.51 -8.22 -15.28
CA THR A 434 -33.88 -7.74 -15.00
C THR A 434 -34.04 -7.07 -13.64
N GLU A 435 -33.12 -7.34 -12.72
CA GLU A 435 -33.09 -6.83 -11.34
C GLU A 435 -32.62 -5.37 -11.28
N LEU A 436 -31.91 -4.88 -12.31
CA LEU A 436 -31.48 -3.47 -12.44
C LEU A 436 -32.58 -2.54 -12.99
N GLY A 437 -33.80 -3.06 -13.23
CA GLY A 437 -34.90 -2.27 -13.76
C GLY A 437 -34.71 -1.86 -15.22
N ASN A 438 -35.30 -0.72 -15.62
CA ASN A 438 -35.35 -0.24 -17.02
C ASN A 438 -34.20 0.70 -17.40
N GLY A 439 -33.24 0.94 -16.51
CA GLY A 439 -32.07 1.78 -16.75
C GLY A 439 -30.93 1.04 -17.44
N ILE A 440 -29.72 1.14 -16.89
CA ILE A 440 -28.54 0.45 -17.40
C ILE A 440 -28.57 -1.03 -16.97
N ASN A 441 -29.25 -1.87 -17.76
CA ASN A 441 -29.48 -3.29 -17.45
C ASN A 441 -28.83 -4.27 -18.45
N SER A 442 -28.13 -3.76 -19.46
CA SER A 442 -27.46 -4.55 -20.50
C SER A 442 -26.31 -3.78 -21.15
N LEU A 443 -25.41 -4.51 -21.82
CA LEU A 443 -24.34 -3.90 -22.64
C LEU A 443 -24.88 -2.94 -23.71
N SER A 444 -26.08 -3.20 -24.23
CA SER A 444 -26.71 -2.35 -25.24
C SER A 444 -27.12 -0.98 -24.71
N ALA A 445 -27.43 -0.88 -23.41
CA ALA A 445 -27.77 0.38 -22.74
C ALA A 445 -26.57 1.35 -22.71
N ILE A 446 -25.35 0.82 -22.60
CA ILE A 446 -24.09 1.58 -22.62
C ILE A 446 -23.45 1.67 -24.01
N GLY A 447 -24.19 1.33 -25.09
CA GLY A 447 -23.72 1.49 -26.46
C GLY A 447 -22.85 0.35 -27.01
N ILE A 448 -22.87 -0.84 -26.39
CA ILE A 448 -22.17 -2.05 -26.88
C ILE A 448 -23.20 -3.05 -27.39
N ARG A 449 -23.09 -3.47 -28.65
CA ARG A 449 -24.04 -4.40 -29.30
C ARG A 449 -23.32 -5.60 -29.90
N THR A 450 -24.04 -6.72 -29.99
CA THR A 450 -23.55 -7.93 -30.64
C THR A 450 -23.81 -7.87 -32.15
N GLY A 451 -22.78 -8.14 -32.96
CA GLY A 451 -22.89 -8.29 -34.40
C GLY A 451 -23.48 -9.64 -34.82
N ALA A 452 -23.72 -9.81 -36.12
CA ALA A 452 -24.18 -11.08 -36.69
C ALA A 452 -23.16 -12.22 -36.51
N ASP A 453 -21.88 -11.85 -36.38
CA ASP A 453 -20.71 -12.69 -36.06
C ASP A 453 -20.64 -13.08 -34.58
N GLY A 454 -21.55 -12.63 -33.72
CA GLY A 454 -21.50 -12.88 -32.28
C GLY A 454 -20.44 -12.07 -31.53
N GLN A 455 -19.69 -11.21 -32.23
CA GLN A 455 -18.70 -10.30 -31.65
C GLN A 455 -19.36 -9.07 -31.04
N LEU A 456 -18.75 -8.50 -30.00
CA LEU A 456 -19.17 -7.25 -29.38
C LEU A 456 -18.56 -6.05 -30.12
N LYS A 457 -19.39 -5.04 -30.41
CA LYS A 457 -18.99 -3.81 -31.08
C LYS A 457 -19.49 -2.61 -30.28
N MET A 458 -18.59 -1.67 -30.03
CA MET A 458 -18.95 -0.39 -29.40
C MET A 458 -19.52 0.52 -30.48
N VAL A 459 -20.85 0.56 -30.58
CA VAL A 459 -21.57 1.31 -31.60
C VAL A 459 -21.81 2.77 -31.21
N ASN A 460 -21.71 3.09 -29.91
CA ASN A 460 -21.86 4.45 -29.42
C ASN A 460 -20.99 4.67 -28.16
N SER A 461 -19.80 5.22 -28.34
CA SER A 461 -18.88 5.53 -27.23
C SER A 461 -19.38 6.69 -26.35
N ALA A 462 -20.22 7.59 -26.87
CA ALA A 462 -20.75 8.71 -26.09
C ALA A 462 -21.71 8.19 -25.00
N LYS A 463 -22.56 7.20 -25.32
CA LYS A 463 -23.44 6.54 -24.33
C LYS A 463 -22.68 5.90 -23.17
N LEU A 464 -21.50 5.32 -23.44
CA LEU A 464 -20.64 4.77 -22.40
C LEU A 464 -20.12 5.89 -21.49
N VAL A 465 -19.61 6.98 -22.07
CA VAL A 465 -19.11 8.13 -21.30
C VAL A 465 -20.23 8.79 -20.50
N ASP A 466 -21.42 8.95 -21.08
CA ASP A 466 -22.60 9.51 -20.41
C ASP A 466 -23.03 8.64 -19.22
N ALA A 467 -23.03 7.31 -19.39
CA ALA A 467 -23.32 6.36 -18.32
C ALA A 467 -22.31 6.49 -17.17
N ILE A 468 -21.01 6.61 -17.47
CA ILE A 468 -19.97 6.77 -16.45
C ILE A 468 -20.10 8.11 -15.71
N ARG A 469 -20.42 9.21 -16.40
CA ARG A 469 -20.43 10.56 -15.81
C ARG A 469 -21.73 10.91 -15.09
N ASN A 470 -22.86 10.51 -15.63
CA ASN A 470 -24.18 10.97 -15.18
C ASN A 470 -24.93 9.92 -14.35
N ASP A 471 -24.58 8.65 -14.45
CA ASP A 471 -25.27 7.55 -13.75
C ASP A 471 -24.27 6.42 -13.40
N PHE A 472 -23.18 6.81 -12.73
CA PHE A 472 -22.03 5.95 -12.45
C PHE A 472 -22.43 4.67 -11.69
N ASP A 473 -23.30 4.79 -10.68
CA ASP A 473 -23.69 3.64 -9.87
C ASP A 473 -24.46 2.62 -10.73
N SER A 474 -25.39 3.05 -11.58
CA SER A 474 -26.08 2.14 -12.50
C SER A 474 -25.15 1.55 -13.55
N PHE A 475 -24.16 2.33 -14.02
CA PHE A 475 -23.10 1.83 -14.90
C PHE A 475 -22.26 0.73 -14.23
N ALA A 476 -21.79 0.96 -13.00
CA ALA A 476 -20.96 0.00 -12.26
C ALA A 476 -21.76 -1.26 -11.93
N ASN A 477 -23.02 -1.10 -11.50
CA ASN A 477 -23.96 -2.18 -11.16
C ASN A 477 -24.25 -3.11 -12.35
N LEU A 478 -24.02 -2.68 -13.60
CA LEU A 478 -24.08 -3.57 -14.76
C LEU A 478 -23.03 -4.69 -14.67
N PHE A 479 -21.88 -4.44 -14.07
CA PHE A 479 -20.74 -5.35 -14.03
C PHE A 479 -20.54 -5.99 -12.66
N VAL A 480 -20.81 -5.27 -11.57
CA VAL A 480 -20.65 -5.75 -10.19
C VAL A 480 -21.96 -6.28 -9.62
N ASN A 481 -21.88 -7.17 -8.63
CA ASN A 481 -23.06 -7.54 -7.85
C ASN A 481 -23.52 -6.32 -7.06
N SER A 482 -24.82 -6.06 -7.06
CA SER A 482 -25.38 -4.86 -6.43
C SER A 482 -26.76 -5.16 -5.85
N ALA A 483 -27.25 -4.27 -5.00
CA ALA A 483 -28.65 -4.27 -4.65
C ALA A 483 -29.24 -2.86 -4.68
N SER A 484 -30.54 -2.79 -4.92
CA SER A 484 -31.32 -1.58 -4.68
C SER A 484 -32.20 -1.80 -3.45
N SER A 485 -32.36 -0.76 -2.65
CA SER A 485 -33.32 -0.72 -1.54
C SER A 485 -34.09 0.59 -1.57
N SER A 486 -35.35 0.56 -1.17
CA SER A 486 -36.11 1.77 -0.84
C SER A 486 -35.86 2.27 0.58
N SER A 487 -35.12 1.51 1.40
CA SER A 487 -34.84 1.85 2.80
C SER A 487 -33.58 2.67 2.93
N GLN A 488 -33.61 3.70 3.77
CA GLN A 488 -32.42 4.43 4.21
C GLN A 488 -31.61 3.67 5.28
N TYR A 489 -32.13 2.56 5.78
CA TYR A 489 -31.55 1.82 6.90
C TYR A 489 -30.78 0.57 6.50
N VAL A 490 -30.93 0.13 5.25
CA VAL A 490 -30.30 -1.09 4.73
C VAL A 490 -29.41 -0.72 3.56
N GLU A 491 -28.11 -0.87 3.75
CA GLU A 491 -27.10 -0.65 2.73
C GLU A 491 -26.54 -2.00 2.27
N PHE A 492 -26.45 -2.20 0.96
CA PHE A 492 -25.82 -3.39 0.41
C PHE A 492 -24.31 -3.28 0.47
N VAL A 493 -23.63 -4.35 0.90
CA VAL A 493 -22.17 -4.39 1.01
C VAL A 493 -21.58 -5.35 -0.02
N SER A 494 -22.09 -6.57 -0.09
CA SER A 494 -21.58 -7.58 -1.02
C SER A 494 -22.55 -8.75 -1.17
N ALA A 495 -22.35 -9.54 -2.21
CA ALA A 495 -22.99 -10.85 -2.38
C ALA A 495 -21.99 -11.86 -2.93
N SER A 496 -22.02 -13.10 -2.44
CA SER A 496 -21.18 -14.18 -2.95
C SER A 496 -21.64 -14.64 -4.35
N ASP A 497 -20.83 -15.45 -5.02
CA ASP A 497 -21.20 -16.04 -6.31
C ASP A 497 -22.30 -17.14 -6.15
N ASN A 498 -22.57 -17.61 -4.92
CA ASN A 498 -23.62 -18.58 -4.60
C ASN A 498 -24.98 -17.92 -4.38
N SER A 499 -25.01 -16.63 -3.99
CA SER A 499 -26.26 -15.88 -3.82
C SER A 499 -27.13 -15.91 -5.08
N ILE A 500 -28.44 -16.09 -4.93
CA ILE A 500 -29.37 -16.06 -6.05
C ILE A 500 -29.85 -14.61 -6.26
N PRO A 501 -29.82 -14.07 -7.50
CA PRO A 501 -30.43 -12.77 -7.80
C PRO A 501 -31.95 -12.83 -7.73
N GLY A 502 -32.58 -11.73 -7.31
CA GLY A 502 -34.03 -11.63 -7.33
C GLY A 502 -34.53 -10.29 -6.79
N LYS A 503 -35.84 -10.11 -6.91
CA LYS A 503 -36.56 -8.91 -6.45
C LYS A 503 -37.22 -9.17 -5.11
N ASP A 504 -37.41 -8.10 -4.35
CA ASP A 504 -38.24 -8.09 -3.14
C ASP A 504 -37.77 -9.06 -2.03
N TYR A 505 -36.45 -9.18 -1.83
CA TYR A 505 -35.88 -9.92 -0.71
C TYR A 505 -36.28 -9.22 0.59
N GLU A 506 -37.00 -9.94 1.44
CA GLU A 506 -37.42 -9.44 2.74
C GLU A 506 -36.23 -9.43 3.71
N VAL A 507 -35.82 -8.25 4.18
CA VAL A 507 -34.82 -8.09 5.24
C VAL A 507 -35.55 -7.79 6.53
N ARG A 508 -35.64 -8.79 7.41
CA ARG A 508 -36.32 -8.66 8.71
C ARG A 508 -35.28 -8.52 9.80
N ILE A 509 -35.23 -7.37 10.45
CA ILE A 509 -34.30 -7.04 11.53
C ILE A 509 -35.06 -7.16 12.85
N THR A 510 -34.61 -8.04 13.75
CA THR A 510 -35.23 -8.29 15.06
C THR A 510 -34.46 -7.65 16.21
N LYS A 511 -33.21 -7.23 15.98
CA LYS A 511 -32.39 -6.53 16.97
C LYS A 511 -31.42 -5.59 16.29
N ALA A 512 -31.34 -4.36 16.79
CA ALA A 512 -30.40 -3.35 16.31
C ALA A 512 -29.02 -3.61 16.92
N ALA A 513 -27.96 -3.31 16.17
CA ALA A 513 -26.62 -3.33 16.73
C ALA A 513 -26.43 -2.17 17.71
N SER A 514 -25.68 -2.38 18.78
CA SER A 514 -25.33 -1.34 19.76
C SER A 514 -23.83 -1.30 20.03
N LYS A 515 -23.34 -0.11 20.40
CA LYS A 515 -21.98 0.05 20.92
C LYS A 515 -21.94 -0.35 22.40
N GLY A 516 -20.83 -0.94 22.83
CA GLY A 516 -20.56 -1.20 24.24
C GLY A 516 -20.17 0.08 24.96
N TYR A 517 -20.49 0.17 26.24
CA TYR A 517 -20.12 1.30 27.07
C TYR A 517 -19.82 0.88 28.51
N PHE A 518 -19.00 1.68 29.18
CA PHE A 518 -18.80 1.62 30.61
C PHE A 518 -19.63 2.71 31.28
N GLN A 519 -20.39 2.34 32.30
CA GLN A 519 -21.14 3.26 33.12
C GLN A 519 -20.50 3.35 34.50
N GLY A 520 -20.00 4.52 34.86
CA GLY A 520 -19.53 4.81 36.22
C GLY A 520 -20.66 4.75 37.25
N THR A 521 -20.26 4.67 38.51
CA THR A 521 -21.13 4.87 39.66
C THR A 521 -21.57 6.33 39.80
N LEU A 522 -22.66 6.54 40.54
CA LEU A 522 -23.14 7.88 40.85
C LEU A 522 -22.17 8.62 41.78
N ILE A 523 -21.76 9.81 41.37
CA ILE A 523 -21.05 10.78 42.21
C ILE A 523 -21.83 12.10 42.24
N ASN A 524 -21.57 12.93 43.25
CA ASN A 524 -22.14 14.27 43.32
C ASN A 524 -21.73 15.06 42.07
N ASP A 525 -22.63 15.92 41.58
CA ASP A 525 -22.29 16.76 40.44
C ASP A 525 -21.08 17.66 40.80
N PRO A 526 -20.01 17.69 39.99
CA PRO A 526 -18.86 18.55 40.25
C PRO A 526 -19.18 20.05 40.31
N ALA A 527 -20.34 20.47 39.77
CA ALA A 527 -20.85 21.84 39.95
C ALA A 527 -21.30 22.14 41.38
N VAL A 528 -21.68 21.11 42.14
CA VAL A 528 -22.09 21.19 43.55
C VAL A 528 -20.95 20.80 44.48
N SER A 529 -20.17 19.78 44.12
CA SER A 529 -19.03 19.27 44.88
C SER A 529 -17.83 19.10 43.95
N PRO A 530 -17.00 20.15 43.76
CA PRO A 530 -15.87 20.11 42.85
C PRO A 530 -14.91 18.95 43.14
N ILE A 531 -14.36 18.37 42.07
CA ILE A 531 -13.41 17.26 42.16
C ILE A 531 -11.99 17.80 41.98
N THR A 532 -11.13 17.55 42.96
CA THR A 532 -9.70 17.88 42.88
C THR A 532 -8.90 16.67 42.43
N ILE A 533 -8.17 16.84 41.34
CA ILE A 533 -7.19 15.88 40.80
C ILE A 533 -5.78 16.38 41.14
N ASP A 534 -4.99 15.51 41.74
CA ASP A 534 -3.59 15.75 42.12
C ASP A 534 -2.74 14.49 41.86
N SER A 535 -1.45 14.55 42.16
CA SER A 535 -0.51 13.43 41.98
C SER A 535 -0.92 12.10 42.65
N SER A 536 -1.83 12.12 43.63
CA SER A 536 -2.32 10.92 44.32
C SER A 536 -3.51 10.24 43.63
N ASN A 537 -4.18 10.91 42.68
CA ASN A 537 -5.43 10.42 42.07
C ASN A 537 -5.62 10.84 40.59
N ASN A 538 -4.53 11.05 39.84
CA ASN A 538 -4.55 11.54 38.46
C ASN A 538 -4.41 10.46 37.38
N THR A 539 -4.19 9.20 37.70
CA THR A 539 -3.87 8.18 36.69
C THR A 539 -5.00 7.17 36.51
N LEU A 540 -5.37 6.93 35.26
CA LEU A 540 -6.36 5.92 34.86
C LEU A 540 -5.87 5.09 33.67
N LYS A 541 -6.43 3.90 33.50
CA LYS A 541 -6.15 3.02 32.37
C LYS A 541 -7.43 2.32 31.92
N LEU A 542 -7.59 2.14 30.62
CA LEU A 542 -8.81 1.57 30.06
C LEU A 542 -8.53 0.62 28.92
N LYS A 543 -9.44 -0.34 28.76
CA LYS A 543 -9.46 -1.29 27.67
C LYS A 543 -10.71 -1.08 26.84
N VAL A 544 -10.52 -0.75 25.57
CA VAL A 544 -11.59 -0.52 24.59
C VAL A 544 -11.44 -1.54 23.47
N ASP A 545 -12.47 -2.36 23.25
CA ASP A 545 -12.55 -3.32 22.15
C ASP A 545 -11.33 -4.27 22.05
N GLY A 546 -10.68 -4.53 23.20
CA GLY A 546 -9.49 -5.38 23.31
C GLY A 546 -8.16 -4.62 23.41
N LEU A 547 -8.12 -3.34 23.02
CA LEU A 547 -6.94 -2.48 23.10
C LEU A 547 -6.83 -1.85 24.49
N VAL A 548 -5.65 -1.94 25.11
CA VAL A 548 -5.38 -1.36 26.43
C VAL A 548 -4.57 -0.08 26.25
N SER A 549 -5.06 1.03 26.77
CA SER A 549 -4.37 2.33 26.77
C SER A 549 -2.99 2.26 27.42
N GLU A 550 -2.15 3.26 27.19
CA GLU A 550 -1.11 3.59 28.17
C GLU A 550 -1.73 4.19 29.43
N ASP A 551 -0.90 4.54 30.41
CA ASP A 551 -1.38 5.22 31.61
C ASP A 551 -1.84 6.63 31.21
N LEU A 552 -3.15 6.88 31.34
CA LEU A 552 -3.77 8.15 31.02
C LEU A 552 -3.65 9.04 32.26
N VAL A 553 -2.73 10.00 32.18
CA VAL A 553 -2.44 10.94 33.27
C VAL A 553 -3.26 12.22 33.09
N LEU A 554 -4.26 12.39 33.95
CA LEU A 554 -5.11 13.57 34.04
C LEU A 554 -4.32 14.78 34.51
N THR A 555 -4.74 15.95 34.03
CA THR A 555 -4.15 17.23 34.45
C THR A 555 -4.55 17.54 35.89
N GLU A 556 -3.58 17.87 36.73
CA GLU A 556 -3.85 18.27 38.12
C GLU A 556 -4.62 19.59 38.16
N GLY A 557 -5.65 19.67 39.00
CA GLY A 557 -6.54 20.82 39.07
C GLY A 557 -7.86 20.52 39.76
N THR A 558 -8.71 21.54 39.88
CA THR A 558 -10.06 21.40 40.42
C THR A 558 -11.10 21.54 39.32
N TYR A 559 -11.88 20.48 39.11
CA TYR A 559 -12.93 20.40 38.11
C TYR A 559 -14.28 20.73 38.74
N THR A 560 -14.90 21.82 38.28
CA THR A 560 -16.18 22.34 38.79
C THR A 560 -17.37 22.02 37.89
N SER A 561 -17.21 21.15 36.89
CA SER A 561 -18.33 20.62 36.11
C SER A 561 -18.01 19.21 35.58
N GLY A 562 -19.01 18.33 35.56
CA GLY A 562 -18.86 16.99 35.01
C GLY A 562 -18.49 17.01 33.51
N GLY A 563 -19.01 18.00 32.76
CA GLY A 563 -18.63 18.19 31.36
C GLY A 563 -17.16 18.57 31.15
N ALA A 564 -16.57 19.37 32.04
CA ALA A 564 -15.13 19.67 31.97
C ALA A 564 -14.28 18.43 32.26
N LEU A 565 -14.71 17.62 33.23
CA LEU A 565 -14.06 16.36 33.56
C LEU A 565 -14.14 15.34 32.42
N ALA A 566 -15.31 15.20 31.78
CA ALA A 566 -15.48 14.34 30.62
C ALA A 566 -14.57 14.75 29.46
N ARG A 567 -14.46 16.06 29.17
CA ARG A 567 -13.55 16.60 28.14
C ARG A 567 -12.08 16.36 28.45
N GLU A 568 -11.68 16.47 29.72
CA GLU A 568 -10.32 16.12 30.15
C GLU A 568 -10.01 14.66 29.81
N ILE A 569 -10.87 13.73 30.25
CA ILE A 569 -10.67 12.30 30.00
C ILE A 569 -10.69 12.00 28.50
N GLN A 570 -11.63 12.61 27.76
CA GLN A 570 -11.67 12.52 26.29
C GLN A 570 -10.34 12.94 25.67
N SER A 571 -9.80 14.10 26.08
CA SER A 571 -8.53 14.60 25.56
C SER A 571 -7.36 13.63 25.84
N LYS A 572 -7.33 12.97 27.00
CA LYS A 572 -6.30 11.97 27.29
C LYS A 572 -6.45 10.71 26.43
N ILE A 573 -7.68 10.27 26.16
CA ILE A 573 -7.96 9.15 25.25
C ILE A 573 -7.54 9.51 23.82
N ASP A 574 -7.90 10.70 23.35
CA ASP A 574 -7.57 11.18 22.00
C ASP A 574 -6.06 11.33 21.77
N ASN A 575 -5.28 11.54 22.84
CA ASN A 575 -3.82 11.64 22.77
C ASN A 575 -3.09 10.30 23.01
N ASP A 576 -3.81 9.24 23.36
CA ASP A 576 -3.22 7.92 23.62
C ASP A 576 -2.80 7.25 22.30
N PRO A 577 -1.56 6.76 22.17
CA PRO A 577 -1.07 6.21 20.90
C PRO A 577 -1.78 4.92 20.44
N LYS A 578 -2.56 4.26 21.32
CA LYS A 578 -3.31 3.04 20.99
C LYS A 578 -4.80 3.32 20.80
N LEU A 579 -5.33 4.41 21.36
CA LEU A 579 -6.75 4.74 21.33
C LEU A 579 -7.10 6.02 20.58
N ASN A 580 -6.12 6.83 20.18
CA ASN A 580 -6.30 8.11 19.47
C ASN A 580 -7.11 8.03 18.17
N ASN A 581 -7.16 6.86 17.53
CA ASN A 581 -7.89 6.62 16.28
C ASN A 581 -9.22 5.87 16.50
N GLN A 582 -9.72 5.83 17.74
CA GLN A 582 -10.98 5.20 18.07
C GLN A 582 -12.01 6.32 18.37
N ASP A 583 -13.20 6.25 17.76
CA ASP A 583 -14.35 7.12 18.07
C ASP A 583 -14.96 6.81 19.47
N VAL A 584 -14.11 6.81 20.51
CA VAL A 584 -14.50 6.67 21.91
C VAL A 584 -15.08 7.99 22.37
N VAL A 585 -16.23 7.93 23.03
CA VAL A 585 -16.92 9.13 23.52
C VAL A 585 -17.06 9.06 25.04
N VAL A 586 -16.56 10.08 25.72
CA VAL A 586 -16.72 10.28 27.15
C VAL A 586 -17.79 11.34 27.40
N GLU A 587 -18.82 10.98 28.14
CA GLU A 587 -19.93 11.85 28.48
C GLU A 587 -20.14 11.90 29.99
N TRP A 588 -20.45 13.09 30.49
CA TRP A 588 -21.07 13.21 31.80
C TRP A 588 -22.59 13.09 31.63
N VAL A 589 -23.20 12.10 32.28
CA VAL A 589 -24.66 11.94 32.30
C VAL A 589 -25.21 12.55 33.58
N PRO A 590 -25.80 13.76 33.52
CA PRO A 590 -26.32 14.44 34.69
C PRO A 590 -27.65 13.82 35.14
N LEU A 591 -27.82 13.76 36.45
CA LEU A 591 -29.05 13.47 37.16
C LEU A 591 -29.30 14.59 38.18
N SER A 592 -30.46 14.62 38.82
CA SER A 592 -30.79 15.69 39.77
C SER A 592 -29.86 15.70 41.00
N GLY A 593 -28.81 16.54 40.96
CA GLY A 593 -27.82 16.71 42.04
C GLY A 593 -26.63 15.74 42.01
N SER A 594 -26.61 14.79 41.08
CA SER A 594 -25.57 13.76 40.93
C SER A 594 -25.37 13.44 39.46
N GLY A 595 -24.42 12.59 39.11
CA GLY A 595 -24.31 12.05 37.76
C GLY A 595 -23.23 10.99 37.70
N TYR A 596 -22.91 10.54 36.49
CA TYR A 596 -21.86 9.55 36.26
C TYR A 596 -21.15 9.79 34.94
N LEU A 597 -19.93 9.27 34.84
CA LEU A 597 -19.19 9.20 33.58
C LEU A 597 -19.66 7.98 32.78
N LYS A 598 -20.02 8.20 31.52
CA LYS A 598 -20.29 7.16 30.54
C LYS A 598 -19.20 7.19 29.48
N ILE A 599 -18.56 6.06 29.25
CA ILE A 599 -17.52 5.92 28.22
C ILE A 599 -18.01 4.93 27.19
N THR A 600 -18.33 5.40 25.99
CA THR A 600 -18.86 4.57 24.89
C THR A 600 -17.73 4.21 23.95
N GLY A 601 -17.63 2.92 23.59
CA GLY A 601 -16.63 2.43 22.64
C GLY A 601 -16.87 2.90 21.21
N ALA A 602 -15.90 2.65 20.33
CA ALA A 602 -15.96 3.11 18.96
C ALA A 602 -16.82 2.21 18.06
N THR A 603 -16.76 0.89 18.27
CA THR A 603 -17.37 -0.08 17.37
C THR A 603 -18.79 -0.50 17.78
N TYR A 604 -19.54 -1.09 16.85
CA TYR A 604 -20.82 -1.76 17.13
C TYR A 604 -20.61 -3.26 17.26
N GLY A 605 -21.41 -3.92 18.10
CA GLY A 605 -21.46 -5.38 18.17
C GLY A 605 -21.08 -5.97 19.51
N SER A 606 -21.16 -7.29 19.63
CA SER A 606 -20.83 -8.05 20.84
C SER A 606 -19.37 -7.91 21.29
N LYS A 607 -18.47 -7.56 20.36
CA LYS A 607 -17.07 -7.27 20.65
C LYS A 607 -16.84 -5.86 21.19
N SER A 608 -17.81 -4.97 21.03
CA SER A 608 -17.68 -3.62 21.55
C SER A 608 -17.82 -3.63 23.07
N GLN A 609 -16.76 -3.20 23.76
CA GLN A 609 -16.72 -3.20 25.20
C GLN A 609 -15.69 -2.20 25.72
N VAL A 610 -16.09 -1.43 26.74
CA VAL A 610 -15.19 -0.56 27.50
C VAL A 610 -15.04 -1.10 28.91
N ARG A 611 -13.80 -1.25 29.37
CA ARG A 611 -13.47 -1.67 30.73
C ARG A 611 -12.39 -0.78 31.34
N MET A 612 -12.42 -0.63 32.64
CA MET A 612 -11.31 -0.03 33.40
C MET A 612 -10.27 -1.12 33.69
N GLU A 613 -8.98 -0.80 33.53
CA GLU A 613 -7.87 -1.73 33.76
C GLU A 613 -7.06 -1.32 35.00
N THR A 614 -7.18 -2.06 36.09
CA THR A 614 -6.49 -1.70 37.34
C THR A 614 -5.03 -2.18 37.34
N THR A 615 -4.10 -1.26 37.58
CA THR A 615 -2.67 -1.52 37.80
C THR A 615 -2.24 -0.94 39.15
N SER A 616 -0.96 -1.11 39.52
CA SER A 616 -0.39 -0.44 40.69
C SER A 616 -0.27 1.09 40.53
N SER A 617 -0.33 1.61 39.30
CA SER A 617 -0.22 3.06 39.00
C SER A 617 -1.58 3.76 38.89
N THR A 618 -2.67 3.03 38.64
CA THR A 618 -4.00 3.62 38.48
C THR A 618 -4.64 3.97 39.83
N ASN A 619 -4.96 5.25 40.05
CA ASN A 619 -5.42 5.77 41.33
C ASN A 619 -6.65 6.70 41.23
N ALA A 620 -7.06 7.09 40.02
CA ALA A 620 -8.18 8.02 39.80
C ALA A 620 -9.59 7.39 39.91
N TYR A 621 -9.73 6.06 39.89
CA TYR A 621 -11.04 5.42 39.72
C TYR A 621 -12.07 5.77 40.80
N ASN A 622 -11.65 5.89 42.06
CA ASN A 622 -12.59 6.18 43.15
C ASN A 622 -13.12 7.62 43.06
N VAL A 623 -12.22 8.60 42.86
CA VAL A 623 -12.60 10.02 42.82
C VAL A 623 -13.47 10.34 41.60
N LEU A 624 -13.27 9.61 40.50
CA LEU A 624 -14.05 9.75 39.25
C LEU A 624 -15.34 8.93 39.24
N GLY A 625 -15.64 8.17 40.30
CA GLY A 625 -16.81 7.28 40.32
C GLY A 625 -16.72 6.13 39.31
N LEU A 626 -15.53 5.73 38.90
CA LEU A 626 -15.31 4.61 37.97
C LEU A 626 -15.10 3.29 38.71
N ALA A 627 -14.73 3.34 39.99
CA ALA A 627 -14.63 2.16 40.85
C ALA A 627 -16.02 1.54 41.07
N GLY A 628 -16.18 0.28 40.67
CA GLY A 628 -17.48 -0.42 40.77
C GLY A 628 -18.49 -0.06 39.67
N GLY A 629 -18.07 0.64 38.62
CA GLY A 629 -18.92 0.86 37.45
C GLY A 629 -19.27 -0.43 36.70
N VAL A 630 -20.29 -0.37 35.86
CA VAL A 630 -20.86 -1.52 35.15
C VAL A 630 -20.45 -1.48 33.69
N VAL A 631 -20.02 -2.63 33.18
CA VAL A 631 -19.73 -2.81 31.76
C VAL A 631 -20.99 -3.27 31.03
N HIS A 632 -21.41 -2.52 30.03
CA HIS A 632 -22.47 -2.90 29.11
C HIS A 632 -21.83 -3.28 27.77
N ALA A 633 -21.84 -4.58 27.44
CA ALA A 633 -21.35 -5.03 26.14
C ALA A 633 -22.30 -4.56 25.03
N GLY A 634 -21.75 -4.24 23.87
CA GLY A 634 -22.55 -4.00 22.67
C GLY A 634 -23.29 -5.27 22.23
N SER A 635 -24.20 -5.13 21.29
CA SER A 635 -24.92 -6.24 20.66
C SER A 635 -24.78 -6.19 19.16
N ASP A 636 -24.68 -7.35 18.53
CA ASP A 636 -24.73 -7.48 17.08
C ASP A 636 -26.17 -7.30 16.59
N VAL A 637 -26.31 -6.90 15.32
CA VAL A 637 -27.60 -6.92 14.63
C VAL A 637 -28.13 -8.37 14.56
N GLU A 638 -29.42 -8.58 14.72
CA GLU A 638 -30.04 -9.90 14.50
C GLU A 638 -31.19 -9.76 13.51
N GLY A 639 -31.36 -10.77 12.64
CA GLY A 639 -32.38 -10.75 11.61
C GLY A 639 -32.28 -11.91 10.62
N THR A 640 -33.12 -11.87 9.60
CA THR A 640 -33.15 -12.84 8.49
C THR A 640 -33.12 -12.10 7.15
N ILE A 641 -32.60 -12.76 6.12
CA ILE A 641 -32.64 -12.27 4.74
C ILE A 641 -33.48 -13.25 3.94
N ASN A 642 -34.52 -12.77 3.27
CA ASN A 642 -35.48 -13.56 2.50
C ASN A 642 -36.07 -14.76 3.27
N GLY A 643 -36.27 -14.61 4.59
CA GLY A 643 -36.72 -15.68 5.48
C GLY A 643 -35.67 -16.75 5.82
N GLU A 644 -34.47 -16.68 5.25
CA GLU A 644 -33.33 -17.55 5.59
C GLU A 644 -32.50 -16.93 6.73
N SER A 645 -31.79 -17.78 7.46
CA SER A 645 -30.99 -17.36 8.61
C SER A 645 -29.82 -16.48 8.18
N ALA A 646 -29.49 -15.48 9.01
CA ALA A 646 -28.37 -14.60 8.76
C ALA A 646 -27.60 -14.32 10.05
N THR A 647 -26.28 -14.32 9.96
CA THR A 647 -25.36 -14.04 11.04
C THR A 647 -25.07 -12.55 11.13
N GLY A 648 -25.30 -11.96 12.31
CA GLY A 648 -24.92 -10.60 12.63
C GLY A 648 -23.50 -10.45 13.18
N LYS A 649 -22.80 -9.41 12.75
CA LYS A 649 -21.51 -8.95 13.32
C LYS A 649 -21.47 -7.42 13.30
N GLY A 650 -21.60 -6.79 14.46
CA GLY A 650 -21.82 -5.36 14.58
C GLY A 650 -23.07 -4.96 13.80
N GLN A 651 -22.94 -3.97 12.92
CA GLN A 651 -24.02 -3.53 12.03
C GLN A 651 -24.18 -4.42 10.78
N PHE A 652 -23.34 -5.43 10.57
CA PHE A 652 -23.40 -6.25 9.36
C PHE A 652 -24.23 -7.51 9.57
N LEU A 653 -25.26 -7.69 8.74
CA LEU A 653 -26.06 -8.91 8.67
C LEU A 653 -25.64 -9.68 7.42
N THR A 654 -25.24 -10.95 7.56
CA THR A 654 -24.73 -11.78 6.45
C THR A 654 -25.52 -13.07 6.37
N GLY A 655 -26.12 -13.37 5.21
CA GLY A 655 -26.79 -14.66 4.99
C GLY A 655 -25.81 -15.82 5.16
N ASP A 656 -26.24 -16.85 5.87
CA ASP A 656 -25.39 -17.96 6.28
C ASP A 656 -24.90 -18.79 5.08
N GLU A 657 -23.77 -19.48 5.27
CA GLU A 657 -23.24 -20.43 4.28
C GLU A 657 -24.27 -21.54 4.02
N ASP A 658 -24.32 -22.03 2.78
CA ASP A 658 -25.27 -23.06 2.31
C ASP A 658 -26.75 -22.63 2.24
N ASN A 659 -27.08 -21.37 2.56
CA ASN A 659 -28.42 -20.84 2.29
C ASN A 659 -28.75 -20.96 0.80
N ALA A 660 -29.99 -21.36 0.50
CA ALA A 660 -30.39 -21.64 -0.88
C ALA A 660 -30.43 -20.37 -1.73
N THR A 661 -30.74 -19.21 -1.13
CA THR A 661 -30.89 -17.95 -1.87
C THR A 661 -29.97 -16.83 -1.39
N THR A 662 -29.61 -16.82 -0.11
CA THR A 662 -28.95 -15.67 0.54
C THR A 662 -27.50 -15.89 0.96
N ASP A 663 -26.88 -17.00 0.58
CA ASP A 663 -25.47 -17.29 0.87
C ASP A 663 -24.60 -16.05 0.59
N GLY A 664 -23.92 -15.57 1.63
CA GLY A 664 -22.93 -14.51 1.54
C GLY A 664 -23.48 -13.14 1.11
N ILE A 665 -24.80 -12.95 1.09
CA ILE A 665 -25.40 -11.61 0.99
C ILE A 665 -25.10 -10.87 2.28
N LYS A 666 -24.34 -9.80 2.19
CA LYS A 666 -23.95 -8.96 3.32
C LYS A 666 -24.59 -7.59 3.18
N LEU A 667 -25.29 -7.20 4.24
CA LEU A 667 -25.99 -5.93 4.37
C LEU A 667 -25.45 -5.20 5.59
N LYS A 668 -25.33 -3.87 5.51
CA LYS A 668 -25.07 -3.01 6.65
C LYS A 668 -26.38 -2.39 7.09
N ILE A 669 -26.68 -2.56 8.37
CA ILE A 669 -27.94 -2.20 8.99
C ILE A 669 -27.72 -0.99 9.89
N MET A 670 -28.39 0.12 9.58
CA MET A 670 -28.20 1.45 10.19
C MET A 670 -29.43 1.89 10.98
N ILE A 671 -30.09 0.95 11.66
CA ILE A 671 -31.21 1.26 12.57
C ILE A 671 -30.72 1.45 14.00
N SER A 672 -31.49 2.23 14.77
CA SER A 672 -31.40 2.29 16.23
C SER A 672 -32.48 1.44 16.91
N GLU A 673 -32.29 1.11 18.18
CA GLU A 673 -33.25 0.30 18.95
C GLU A 673 -34.65 0.93 19.01
N ASN A 674 -34.72 2.27 19.04
CA ASN A 674 -35.99 3.02 19.04
C ASN A 674 -36.77 2.92 17.71
N GLN A 675 -36.13 2.45 16.63
CA GLN A 675 -36.77 2.30 15.32
C GLN A 675 -37.37 0.91 15.11
N LEU A 676 -37.16 -0.03 16.02
CA LEU A 676 -37.79 -1.34 16.01
C LEU A 676 -39.23 -1.26 16.53
N LEU A 677 -40.16 -0.86 15.67
CA LEU A 677 -41.59 -0.86 15.98
C LEU A 677 -42.07 -2.31 16.22
N ASN A 678 -42.68 -2.59 17.37
CA ASN A 678 -43.11 -3.94 17.77
C ASN A 678 -41.98 -5.00 17.75
N GLY A 679 -40.72 -4.59 17.96
CA GLY A 679 -39.59 -5.51 18.06
C GLY A 679 -39.05 -6.05 16.74
N ALA A 680 -39.50 -5.56 15.58
CA ALA A 680 -38.88 -5.86 14.30
C ALA A 680 -39.09 -4.74 13.27
N LEU A 681 -38.12 -4.57 12.36
CA LEU A 681 -38.27 -3.77 11.14
C LEU A 681 -38.15 -4.69 9.94
N THR A 682 -39.06 -4.57 8.97
CA THR A 682 -39.01 -5.32 7.71
C THR A 682 -38.81 -4.34 6.56
N GLU A 683 -37.80 -4.61 5.74
CA GLU A 683 -37.44 -3.83 4.56
C GLU A 683 -37.33 -4.74 3.34
N THR A 684 -37.40 -4.17 2.14
CA THR A 684 -37.26 -4.93 0.89
C THR A 684 -36.05 -4.45 0.10
N ILE A 685 -35.30 -5.41 -0.44
CA ILE A 685 -34.16 -5.16 -1.33
C ILE A 685 -34.28 -5.97 -2.61
N SER A 686 -33.73 -5.48 -3.72
CA SER A 686 -33.58 -6.25 -4.96
C SER A 686 -32.12 -6.50 -5.22
N ILE A 687 -31.71 -7.77 -5.23
CA ILE A 687 -30.32 -8.20 -5.46
C ILE A 687 -30.11 -8.51 -6.93
N SER A 688 -29.08 -7.93 -7.53
CA SER A 688 -28.69 -8.21 -8.90
C SER A 688 -27.30 -8.86 -8.97
N ARG A 689 -27.13 -9.78 -9.91
CA ARG A 689 -25.81 -10.33 -10.27
C ARG A 689 -25.30 -9.63 -11.51
N GLY A 690 -24.21 -8.89 -11.33
CA GLY A 690 -23.56 -8.16 -12.41
C GLY A 690 -22.99 -9.08 -13.49
N LEU A 691 -22.74 -8.49 -14.65
CA LEU A 691 -22.15 -9.17 -15.81
C LEU A 691 -20.81 -9.83 -15.46
N GLY A 692 -20.00 -9.21 -14.61
CA GLY A 692 -18.72 -9.72 -14.15
C GLY A 692 -18.86 -11.08 -13.47
N SER A 693 -19.67 -11.17 -12.40
CA SER A 693 -19.90 -12.44 -11.68
C SER A 693 -20.51 -13.52 -12.59
N ARG A 694 -21.46 -13.14 -13.44
CA ARG A 694 -22.12 -14.08 -14.37
C ARG A 694 -21.14 -14.66 -15.40
N LEU A 695 -20.31 -13.81 -15.99
CA LEU A 695 -19.28 -14.24 -16.93
C LEU A 695 -18.18 -15.02 -16.23
N THR A 696 -17.73 -14.63 -15.03
CA THR A 696 -16.78 -15.41 -14.23
C THR A 696 -17.31 -16.82 -14.02
N SER A 697 -18.55 -16.98 -13.56
CA SER A 697 -19.18 -18.31 -13.38
C SER A 697 -19.20 -19.13 -14.68
N THR A 698 -19.44 -18.49 -15.82
CA THR A 698 -19.46 -19.14 -17.14
C THR A 698 -18.05 -19.58 -17.56
N LEU A 699 -17.07 -18.70 -17.36
CA LEU A 699 -15.68 -18.91 -17.74
C LEU A 699 -15.02 -19.96 -16.84
N ASP A 700 -15.30 -19.95 -15.54
CA ASP A 700 -14.83 -20.95 -14.58
C ASP A 700 -15.26 -22.35 -15.03
N ASN A 701 -16.52 -22.56 -15.39
CA ASN A 701 -17.00 -23.87 -15.89
C ASN A 701 -16.32 -24.33 -17.20
N ILE A 702 -15.72 -23.41 -17.95
CA ILE A 702 -14.97 -23.70 -19.17
C ILE A 702 -13.50 -23.98 -18.86
N THR A 703 -12.87 -23.14 -18.03
CA THR A 703 -11.41 -23.08 -17.81
C THR A 703 -10.92 -23.87 -16.60
N LYS A 704 -11.81 -24.33 -15.71
CA LYS A 704 -11.44 -25.05 -14.50
C LYS A 704 -10.52 -26.24 -14.80
N THR A 705 -9.43 -26.35 -14.06
CA THR A 705 -8.27 -27.18 -14.40
C THR A 705 -8.57 -28.68 -14.48
N ILE A 706 -9.55 -29.17 -13.72
CA ILE A 706 -9.81 -30.62 -13.57
C ILE A 706 -11.11 -31.04 -14.27
N ASP A 707 -12.21 -30.36 -13.97
CA ASP A 707 -13.57 -30.69 -14.40
C ASP A 707 -14.17 -29.67 -15.38
N GLY A 708 -13.39 -28.65 -15.76
CA GLY A 708 -13.78 -27.68 -16.78
C GLY A 708 -14.05 -28.35 -18.13
N SER A 709 -14.84 -27.69 -18.96
CA SER A 709 -15.26 -28.24 -20.25
C SER A 709 -14.08 -28.53 -21.19
N ILE A 710 -13.05 -27.67 -21.18
CA ILE A 710 -11.82 -27.90 -21.95
C ILE A 710 -10.97 -29.02 -21.32
N ALA A 711 -10.79 -29.00 -20.00
CA ALA A 711 -9.99 -30.01 -19.30
C ALA A 711 -10.52 -31.44 -19.54
N ARG A 712 -11.85 -31.63 -19.47
CA ARG A 712 -12.51 -32.91 -19.78
C ARG A 712 -12.24 -33.37 -21.21
N ARG A 713 -12.29 -32.45 -22.18
CA ARG A 713 -12.05 -32.77 -23.59
C ARG A 713 -10.58 -33.11 -23.85
N THR A 714 -9.65 -32.32 -23.33
CA THR A 714 -8.21 -32.59 -23.41
C THR A 714 -7.84 -33.92 -22.73
N SER A 715 -8.43 -34.22 -21.56
CA SER A 715 -8.22 -35.50 -20.87
C SER A 715 -8.71 -36.68 -21.72
N SER A 716 -9.88 -36.57 -22.34
CA SER A 716 -10.39 -37.60 -23.26
C SER A 716 -9.47 -37.81 -24.47
N LEU A 717 -8.94 -36.74 -25.07
CA LEU A 717 -8.01 -36.83 -26.20
C LEU A 717 -6.67 -37.46 -25.77
N ASN A 718 -6.13 -37.07 -24.61
CA ASN A 718 -4.89 -37.65 -24.08
C ASN A 718 -5.02 -39.15 -23.81
N LYS A 719 -6.16 -39.61 -23.27
CA LYS A 719 -6.44 -41.04 -23.10
C LYS A 719 -6.51 -41.78 -24.45
N GLN A 720 -7.07 -41.15 -25.48
CA GLN A 720 -7.06 -41.74 -26.83
C GLN A 720 -5.64 -41.80 -27.41
N ILE A 721 -4.83 -40.75 -27.23
CA ILE A 721 -3.42 -40.71 -27.64
C ILE A 721 -2.60 -41.81 -26.94
N GLU A 722 -2.83 -42.01 -25.65
CA GLU A 722 -2.20 -43.07 -24.86
C GLU A 722 -2.59 -44.46 -25.39
N GLY A 723 -3.89 -44.69 -25.61
CA GLY A 723 -4.39 -45.94 -26.21
C GLY A 723 -3.77 -46.23 -27.58
N ILE A 724 -3.72 -45.23 -28.46
CA ILE A 724 -3.08 -45.36 -29.79
C ILE A 724 -1.58 -45.61 -29.65
N SER A 725 -0.90 -44.96 -28.70
CA SER A 725 0.53 -45.19 -28.46
C SER A 725 0.82 -46.62 -28.01
N ASN A 726 -0.03 -47.17 -27.15
CA ASN A 726 0.07 -48.57 -26.72
C ASN A 726 -0.19 -49.53 -27.90
N GLN A 727 -1.16 -49.23 -28.77
CA GLN A 727 -1.41 -50.02 -29.97
C GLN A 727 -0.22 -49.99 -30.94
N ILE A 728 0.38 -48.82 -31.17
CA ILE A 728 1.58 -48.69 -32.00
C ILE A 728 2.71 -49.56 -31.43
N ALA A 729 2.95 -49.49 -30.12
CA ALA A 729 4.00 -50.28 -29.47
C ALA A 729 3.79 -51.80 -29.65
N ASP A 730 2.56 -52.30 -29.45
CA ASP A 730 2.22 -53.72 -29.66
C ASP A 730 2.43 -54.14 -31.13
N TYR A 731 1.97 -53.33 -32.09
CA TYR A 731 2.20 -53.61 -33.51
C TYR A 731 3.68 -53.61 -33.89
N GLU A 732 4.47 -52.67 -33.37
CA GLU A 732 5.90 -52.60 -33.63
C GLU A 732 6.66 -53.81 -33.05
N GLU A 733 6.28 -54.29 -31.86
CA GLU A 733 6.82 -55.51 -31.28
C GLU A 733 6.50 -56.73 -32.16
N ARG A 734 5.24 -56.88 -32.58
CA ARG A 734 4.83 -57.97 -33.49
C ARG A 734 5.54 -57.92 -34.83
N LEU A 735 5.73 -56.73 -35.40
CA LEU A 735 6.50 -56.53 -36.63
C LEU A 735 7.98 -56.88 -36.43
N ALA A 736 8.55 -56.61 -35.25
CA ALA A 736 9.93 -57.01 -34.94
C ALA A 736 10.08 -58.53 -34.90
N THR A 737 9.18 -59.26 -34.22
CA THR A 737 9.16 -60.73 -34.22
C THR A 737 8.96 -61.27 -35.63
N ARG A 738 8.03 -60.69 -36.40
CA ARG A 738 7.77 -61.10 -37.78
C ARG A 738 8.99 -60.93 -38.68
N ARG A 739 9.74 -59.84 -38.51
CA ARG A 739 11.01 -59.61 -39.21
C ARG A 739 12.02 -60.72 -38.88
N GLU A 740 12.16 -61.09 -37.61
CA GLU A 740 13.05 -62.17 -37.17
C GLU A 740 12.63 -63.53 -37.75
N ASP A 741 11.34 -63.86 -37.73
CA ASP A 741 10.81 -65.09 -38.34
C ASP A 741 11.10 -65.15 -39.83
N LEU A 742 10.91 -64.04 -40.56
CA LEU A 742 11.24 -63.95 -41.99
C LEU A 742 12.73 -64.19 -42.22
N TYR A 743 13.62 -63.56 -41.44
CA TYR A 743 15.06 -63.82 -41.52
C TYR A 743 15.39 -65.30 -41.28
N ASN A 744 14.80 -65.92 -40.25
CA ASN A 744 14.99 -67.34 -39.96
C ASN A 744 14.51 -68.25 -41.09
N GLN A 745 13.36 -67.94 -41.71
CA GLN A 745 12.83 -68.69 -42.86
C GLN A 745 13.75 -68.57 -44.09
N PHE A 746 14.23 -67.37 -44.40
CA PHE A 746 15.17 -67.15 -45.49
C PHE A 746 16.51 -67.86 -45.24
N LEU A 747 17.01 -67.87 -43.99
CA LEU A 747 18.20 -68.62 -43.60
C LEU A 747 18.04 -70.13 -43.78
N GLN A 748 16.90 -70.70 -43.38
CA GLN A 748 16.61 -72.12 -43.59
C GLN A 748 16.52 -72.45 -45.09
N MET A 749 15.91 -71.58 -45.88
CA MET A 749 15.84 -71.73 -47.33
C MET A 749 17.24 -71.67 -47.98
N GLU A 750 18.12 -70.75 -47.56
CA GLU A 750 19.52 -70.68 -48.00
C GLU A 750 20.28 -71.97 -47.65
N SER A 751 20.11 -72.50 -46.44
CA SER A 751 20.73 -73.76 -46.03
C SER A 751 20.26 -74.93 -46.90
N LEU A 752 18.95 -75.00 -47.21
CA LEU A 752 18.38 -76.03 -48.07
C LEU A 752 18.88 -75.88 -49.52
N LEU A 753 18.94 -74.65 -50.04
CA LEU A 753 19.46 -74.36 -51.37
C LEU A 753 20.94 -74.70 -51.48
N SER A 754 21.74 -74.39 -50.46
CA SER A 754 23.15 -74.78 -50.38
C SER A 754 23.31 -76.30 -50.36
N GLN A 755 22.45 -77.02 -49.61
CA GLN A 755 22.41 -78.48 -49.61
C GLN A 755 22.05 -79.03 -51.01
N TYR A 756 21.02 -78.50 -51.66
CA TYR A 756 20.64 -78.91 -53.01
C TYR A 756 21.70 -78.58 -54.07
N GLN A 757 22.40 -77.45 -53.95
CA GLN A 757 23.53 -77.13 -54.82
C GLN A 757 24.68 -78.12 -54.59
N SER A 758 24.92 -78.54 -53.35
CA SER A 758 25.93 -79.56 -53.03
C SER A 758 25.54 -80.96 -53.55
N GLU A 759 24.27 -81.35 -53.43
CA GLU A 759 23.73 -82.60 -53.98
C GLU A 759 23.73 -82.56 -55.52
N GLY A 760 23.37 -81.43 -56.13
CA GLY A 760 23.45 -81.21 -57.57
C GLY A 760 24.88 -81.31 -58.09
N SER A 761 25.84 -80.68 -57.41
CA SER A 761 27.28 -80.79 -57.73
C SER A 761 27.78 -82.23 -57.55
N TYR A 762 27.31 -82.94 -56.53
CA TYR A 762 27.61 -84.35 -56.31
C TYR A 762 27.03 -85.25 -57.40
N LEU A 763 25.76 -85.03 -57.80
CA LEU A 763 25.12 -85.74 -58.90
C LEU A 763 25.80 -85.44 -60.24
N GLU A 764 26.20 -84.20 -60.48
CA GLU A 764 26.93 -83.80 -61.68
C GLU A 764 28.33 -84.45 -61.72
N SER A 765 29.02 -84.54 -60.58
CA SER A 765 30.26 -85.30 -60.41
C SER A 765 30.07 -86.80 -60.70
N GLN A 766 28.99 -87.40 -60.21
CA GLN A 766 28.63 -88.80 -60.46
C GLN A 766 28.25 -89.04 -61.93
N LEU A 767 27.45 -88.17 -62.54
CA LEU A 767 27.08 -88.20 -63.95
C LEU A 767 28.30 -88.05 -64.86
N THR A 768 29.23 -87.15 -64.51
CA THR A 768 30.49 -86.97 -65.22
C THR A 768 31.35 -88.23 -65.12
N SER A 769 31.43 -88.84 -63.93
CA SER A 769 32.14 -90.12 -63.72
C SER A 769 31.50 -91.29 -64.48
N ILE A 770 30.17 -91.37 -64.51
CA ILE A 770 29.42 -92.36 -65.30
C ILE A 770 29.67 -92.14 -66.79
N ASN A 771 29.58 -90.91 -67.29
CA ASN A 771 29.83 -90.59 -68.69
C ASN A 771 31.27 -90.92 -69.10
N GLN A 772 32.25 -90.64 -68.23
CA GLN A 772 33.63 -91.07 -68.45
C GLN A 772 33.77 -92.59 -68.49
N ASN A 773 33.13 -93.34 -67.58
CA ASN A 773 33.14 -94.79 -67.60
C ASN A 773 32.48 -95.39 -68.85
N TRP A 774 31.35 -94.85 -69.29
CA TRP A 774 30.67 -95.26 -70.53
C TRP A 774 31.54 -94.99 -71.77
N SER A 775 32.24 -93.84 -71.80
CA SER A 775 33.18 -93.51 -72.87
C SER A 775 34.39 -94.45 -72.93
N GLN A 776 34.81 -95.04 -71.80
CA GLN A 776 35.88 -96.05 -71.78
C GLN A 776 35.40 -97.43 -72.21
N ILE A 777 34.15 -97.80 -71.89
CA ILE A 777 33.55 -99.08 -72.33
C ILE A 777 33.34 -99.09 -73.84
N LEU A 778 32.83 -97.99 -74.43
CA LEU A 778 32.64 -97.86 -75.89
C LEU A 778 33.95 -97.79 -76.69
N LYS A 779 35.10 -97.55 -76.05
CA LYS A 779 36.44 -97.59 -76.69
C LYS A 779 37.09 -98.98 -76.66
N LYS A 780 36.47 -99.99 -76.02
CA LYS A 780 37.02 -101.35 -75.90
C LYS A 780 36.15 -102.47 -76.51
N SER A 781 35.05 -102.11 -77.17
CA SER A 781 34.34 -102.96 -78.15
C SER A 781 34.64 -102.46 -79.55
#